data_AF-A0A5C3LZE1-F1
#
_entry.id   AF-A0A5C3LZE1-F1
#
_cell.length_a   1.000
_cell.length_b   1.000
_cell.length_c   1.000
_cell.angle_alpha   90.00
_cell.angle_beta   90.00
_cell.angle_gamma   90.00
#
_symmetry.space_group_name_H-M   'P 1'
#
loop_
_entity.id
_entity.type
_entity.pdbx_description
1 polymer ?
#
loop_
_entity_poly.entity_id
_entity_poly.type
_entity_poly.pdbx_seq_one_letter_code
_entity_poly.pdbx_strand_id
1 'polypeptide(L)'
;MQDGRAPRIKNRAPAAIQITAEQLLREAQERQETAFRAPKQRVEDFEELHEYRGRKRKEFEERIRRTRGSIKEWLQYANWEASQNEFARSRSIFERALDVDPRSIQLWLSYTEMELKSRNVQHARNLFDRAVTLLPRVDQLWYKYVYLEELLQNVPGARQVFERWMQWEPDDKAWQAYIKLEERYQELDRASVIYERWVAVRPEPRVWVKWGKFEEDRGRLDKAREVFQTALEFYGDDEEQVEKAQAVFGAFAKMETRLKEYERARVIYKFALSRIPRSKSAGLYASYTKFEKQHGTRNTLESTVLGKRRIQYEEELAHDGRNYDVWFDYARLEEGAYRDLKEEGATHDETDAAAARVREVYERAVAQVPPGGEKRHWRRYIFLWLDYALFEEIETKDYVRARQIYQTAVRLVPHKQFTFAKLWLMFAKFELRRLDLPAARKILGTAIGMCPKEALFKGYIDLEIELREFDRARTLYEKYLEFDPANSPAWIKFAELESQLQDFARTRAIFELATSQSPLTMPELLWKAYIDFEIEEGEREAARALYERLIALSGHVKVWISYAMFEAEPIPIPRAEREEEEEEEEEEEERKMVPGDPALARQVFERAYKDLKNKGLKNERVALLEVWKTFEDTHGTPEEAAKVEGMKPIVSKRRHVDQETGQMVEDWDMVFADDERESNPTSFKFLQMAHAWKQSQAQSGASGGSTVLSGFTAASSASTARKDDDATSDVASSGDESE
;
A
#
# COMPACT_ATOMS: atom_id res chain seq x y z
N MET A 1 -29.21 84.77 -9.69
CA MET A 1 -28.86 85.01 -11.10
C MET A 1 -29.10 83.70 -11.84
N GLN A 2 -30.20 83.64 -12.59
CA GLN A 2 -30.22 82.83 -13.82
C GLN A 2 -29.04 83.31 -14.68
N ASP A 3 -28.41 82.40 -15.43
CA ASP A 3 -28.07 82.62 -16.83
C ASP A 3 -26.86 81.80 -17.30
N GLY A 4 -27.07 81.15 -18.45
CA GLY A 4 -26.08 81.29 -19.51
C GLY A 4 -25.03 80.20 -19.67
N ARG A 5 -25.22 78.98 -19.14
CA ARG A 5 -24.45 77.84 -19.65
C ARG A 5 -25.36 76.95 -20.50
N ALA A 6 -25.13 77.00 -21.81
CA ALA A 6 -25.67 76.05 -22.78
C ALA A 6 -25.68 74.62 -22.19
N PRO A 7 -26.69 73.78 -22.46
CA PRO A 7 -26.71 72.42 -21.93
C PRO A 7 -25.41 71.75 -22.35
N ARG A 8 -24.48 71.55 -21.39
CA ARG A 8 -23.24 70.81 -21.65
C ARG A 8 -23.70 69.45 -22.14
N ILE A 9 -23.49 69.19 -23.43
CA ILE A 9 -23.76 67.88 -24.03
C ILE A 9 -22.94 66.90 -23.19
N LYS A 10 -23.62 66.17 -22.29
CA LYS A 10 -22.96 65.21 -21.41
C LYS A 10 -22.48 64.10 -22.31
N ASN A 11 -21.18 64.00 -22.50
CA ASN A 11 -20.60 62.87 -23.20
C ASN A 11 -20.96 61.62 -22.37
N ARG A 12 -21.84 60.77 -22.92
CA ARG A 12 -22.24 59.50 -22.31
C ARG A 12 -21.28 58.36 -22.67
N ALA A 13 -20.15 58.67 -23.28
CA ALA A 13 -19.07 57.70 -23.45
C ALA A 13 -18.68 57.14 -22.07
N PRO A 14 -18.35 55.84 -21.99
CA PRO A 14 -17.86 55.24 -20.76
C PRO A 14 -16.63 56.02 -20.27
N ALA A 15 -16.67 56.45 -19.01
CA ALA A 15 -15.52 57.11 -18.39
C ALA A 15 -14.33 56.14 -18.37
N ALA A 16 -13.16 56.61 -18.79
CA ALA A 16 -11.93 55.80 -18.84
C ALA A 16 -11.50 55.28 -17.46
N ILE A 17 -11.90 55.98 -16.39
CA ILE A 17 -11.66 55.60 -15.00
C ILE A 17 -13.02 55.49 -14.33
N GLN A 18 -13.37 54.30 -13.85
CA GLN A 18 -14.55 54.08 -13.02
C GLN A 18 -14.19 54.44 -11.58
N ILE A 19 -14.95 55.35 -10.97
CA ILE A 19 -14.74 55.73 -9.56
C ILE A 19 -15.03 54.48 -8.71
N THR A 20 -14.01 54.01 -8.00
CA THR A 20 -14.12 52.85 -7.10
C THR A 20 -14.40 53.31 -5.67
N ALA A 21 -14.94 52.41 -4.84
CA ALA A 21 -15.16 52.68 -3.42
C ALA A 21 -13.86 53.04 -2.67
N GLU A 22 -12.72 52.46 -3.08
CA GLU A 22 -11.40 52.80 -2.54
C GLU A 22 -11.07 54.29 -2.77
N GLN A 23 -11.37 54.80 -3.96
CA GLN A 23 -11.06 56.18 -4.32
C GLN A 23 -11.87 57.17 -3.48
N LEU A 24 -13.14 56.87 -3.21
CA LEU A 24 -14.00 57.66 -2.31
C LEU A 24 -13.51 57.63 -0.86
N LEU A 25 -13.08 56.48 -0.34
CA LEU A 25 -12.55 56.36 1.02
C LEU A 25 -11.23 57.10 1.19
N ARG A 26 -10.33 57.01 0.20
CA ARG A 26 -9.06 57.76 0.20
C ARG A 26 -9.33 59.27 0.17
N GLU A 27 -10.23 59.72 -0.70
CA GLU A 27 -10.58 61.13 -0.82
C GLU A 27 -11.30 61.65 0.44
N ALA A 28 -12.11 60.82 1.10
CA ALA A 28 -12.74 61.15 2.38
C ALA A 28 -11.72 61.27 3.52
N GLN A 29 -10.71 60.39 3.56
CA GLN A 29 -9.64 60.46 4.56
C GLN A 29 -8.71 61.65 4.31
N GLU A 30 -8.43 62.00 3.06
CA GLU A 30 -7.64 63.20 2.70
C GLU A 30 -8.39 64.50 3.00
N ARG A 31 -9.73 64.49 2.89
CA ARG A 31 -10.58 65.62 3.28
C ARG A 31 -10.90 65.67 4.77
N GLN A 32 -10.52 64.66 5.55
CA GLN A 32 -10.72 64.69 6.99
C GLN A 32 -9.85 65.79 7.57
N GLU A 33 -10.48 66.90 8.00
CA GLU A 33 -9.78 68.02 8.63
C GLU A 33 -8.91 67.49 9.77
N THR A 34 -7.63 67.85 9.79
CA THR A 34 -6.73 67.43 10.85
C THR A 34 -7.30 67.92 12.18
N ALA A 35 -7.54 67.01 13.12
CA ALA A 35 -8.06 67.36 14.45
C ALA A 35 -7.28 68.55 15.03
N PHE A 36 -8.02 69.57 15.48
CA PHE A 36 -7.45 70.81 16.00
C PHE A 36 -6.39 70.52 17.07
N ARG A 37 -5.15 70.96 16.83
CA ARG A 37 -4.05 70.87 17.79
C ARG A 37 -3.89 72.22 18.47
N ALA A 38 -4.07 72.25 19.79
CA ALA A 38 -3.84 73.46 20.58
C ALA A 38 -2.41 74.01 20.36
N PRO A 39 -2.21 75.34 20.33
CA PRO A 39 -0.90 75.93 20.15
C PRO A 39 0.03 75.57 21.31
N LYS A 40 1.32 75.36 21.00
CA LYS A 40 2.34 75.07 22.01
C LYS A 40 2.64 76.32 22.83
N GLN A 41 2.04 76.43 24.01
CA GLN A 41 2.36 77.47 24.99
C GLN A 41 3.60 77.05 25.81
N ARG A 42 4.57 77.96 25.97
CA ARG A 42 5.68 77.80 26.92
C ARG A 42 5.23 78.35 28.27
N VAL A 43 5.54 77.64 29.34
CA VAL A 43 5.23 78.05 30.72
C VAL A 43 6.45 78.79 31.25
N GLU A 44 6.30 80.07 31.61
CA GLU A 44 7.43 80.93 32.00
C GLU A 44 7.54 81.05 33.54
N ASP A 45 6.40 81.14 34.23
CA ASP A 45 6.36 81.40 35.68
C ASP A 45 5.73 80.27 36.52
N PHE A 46 6.02 80.28 37.83
CA PHE A 46 5.41 79.34 38.79
C PHE A 46 3.89 79.50 38.89
N GLU A 47 3.36 80.72 38.71
CA GLU A 47 1.91 80.99 38.72
C GLU A 47 1.22 80.35 37.50
N GLU A 48 1.79 80.50 36.31
CA GLU A 48 1.30 79.84 35.08
C GLU A 48 1.39 78.31 35.18
N LEU A 49 2.44 77.79 35.82
CA LEU A 49 2.57 76.36 36.09
C LEU A 49 1.48 75.88 37.06
N HIS A 50 1.15 76.67 38.08
CA HIS A 50 0.05 76.37 39.00
C HIS A 50 -1.31 76.39 38.31
N GLU A 51 -1.57 77.35 37.42
CA GLU A 51 -2.80 77.41 36.65
C GLU A 51 -2.92 76.23 35.68
N TYR A 52 -1.83 75.90 34.97
CA TYR A 52 -1.76 74.72 34.10
C TYR A 52 -2.03 73.44 34.89
N ARG A 53 -1.40 73.29 36.06
CA ARG A 53 -1.64 72.15 36.96
C ARG A 53 -3.10 72.10 37.43
N GLY A 54 -3.67 73.24 37.82
CA GLY A 54 -5.06 73.35 38.26
C GLY A 54 -6.05 72.93 37.17
N ARG A 55 -5.86 73.42 35.93
CA ARG A 55 -6.69 73.07 34.77
C ARG A 55 -6.62 71.58 34.45
N LYS A 56 -5.41 71.02 34.43
CA LYS A 56 -5.19 69.59 34.17
C LYS A 56 -5.75 68.69 35.27
N ARG A 57 -5.58 69.06 36.54
CA ARG A 57 -6.20 68.35 37.67
C ARG A 57 -7.70 68.32 37.58
N LYS A 58 -8.33 69.47 37.28
CA LYS A 58 -9.78 69.54 37.09
C LYS A 58 -10.24 68.64 35.95
N GLU A 59 -9.53 68.64 34.82
CA GLU A 59 -9.79 67.75 33.69
C GLU A 59 -9.72 66.27 34.09
N PHE A 60 -8.68 65.85 34.81
CA PHE A 60 -8.54 64.46 35.28
C PHE A 60 -9.56 64.07 36.35
N GLU A 61 -9.85 64.93 37.33
CA GLU A 61 -10.85 64.66 38.37
C GLU A 61 -12.27 64.61 37.79
N GLU A 62 -12.59 65.43 36.78
CA GLU A 62 -13.87 65.33 36.07
C GLU A 62 -13.98 64.03 35.27
N ARG A 63 -12.88 63.58 34.62
CA ARG A 63 -12.85 62.28 33.93
C ARG A 63 -13.06 61.13 34.91
N ILE A 64 -12.29 61.08 35.98
CA ILE A 64 -12.41 60.09 37.04
C ILE A 64 -13.81 60.10 37.67
N ARG A 65 -14.43 61.29 37.83
CA ARG A 65 -15.80 61.39 38.34
C ARG A 65 -16.82 60.79 37.37
N ARG A 66 -16.65 60.99 36.06
CA ARG A 66 -17.51 60.42 35.01
C ARG A 66 -17.28 58.91 34.85
N THR A 67 -16.04 58.46 34.99
CA THR A 67 -15.62 57.09 34.67
C THR A 67 -14.82 56.48 35.82
N ARG A 68 -15.44 56.41 37.00
CA ARG A 68 -14.80 55.96 38.26
C ARG A 68 -14.13 54.59 38.18
N GLY A 69 -14.66 53.66 37.37
CA GLY A 69 -14.10 52.31 37.18
C GLY A 69 -12.97 52.21 36.16
N SER A 70 -12.66 53.26 35.39
CA SER A 70 -11.61 53.20 34.37
C SER A 70 -10.23 53.33 35.00
N ILE A 71 -9.56 52.20 35.20
CA ILE A 71 -8.18 52.14 35.69
C ILE A 71 -7.23 52.99 34.84
N LYS A 72 -7.44 53.07 33.51
CA LYS A 72 -6.57 53.83 32.61
C LYS A 72 -6.53 55.32 32.96
N GLU A 73 -7.65 55.90 33.37
CA GLU A 73 -7.73 57.31 33.72
C GLU A 73 -7.02 57.60 35.05
N TRP A 74 -7.18 56.71 36.04
CA TRP A 74 -6.44 56.76 37.29
C TRP A 74 -4.93 56.68 37.06
N LEU A 75 -4.47 55.75 36.21
CA LEU A 75 -3.06 55.59 35.86
C LEU A 75 -2.50 56.82 35.13
N GLN A 76 -3.24 57.38 34.17
CA GLN A 76 -2.81 58.58 33.46
C GLN A 76 -2.68 59.78 34.39
N TYR A 77 -3.64 59.97 35.30
CA TYR A 77 -3.58 61.06 36.27
C TYR A 77 -2.43 60.90 37.25
N ALA A 78 -2.25 59.70 37.81
CA ALA A 78 -1.18 59.41 38.76
C ALA A 78 0.22 59.54 38.14
N ASN A 79 0.40 59.07 36.89
CA ASN A 79 1.64 59.24 36.13
C ASN A 79 1.90 60.70 35.75
N TRP A 80 0.84 61.47 35.45
CA TRP A 80 0.98 62.89 35.17
C TRP A 80 1.45 63.66 36.42
N GLU A 81 0.87 63.41 37.60
CA GLU A 81 1.37 64.03 38.85
C GLU A 81 2.81 63.59 39.18
N ALA A 82 3.17 62.33 38.89
CA ALA A 82 4.55 61.86 39.01
C ALA A 82 5.50 62.60 38.06
N SER A 83 5.07 62.93 36.84
CA SER A 83 5.86 63.76 35.90
C SER A 83 6.06 65.20 36.38
N GLN A 84 5.19 65.70 37.26
CA GLN A 84 5.30 67.02 37.87
C GLN A 84 6.16 67.03 39.15
N ASN A 85 6.75 65.89 39.52
CA ASN A 85 7.45 65.65 40.79
C ASN A 85 6.57 65.81 42.05
N GLU A 86 5.24 65.80 41.93
CA GLU A 86 4.30 65.85 43.06
C GLU A 86 3.92 64.42 43.53
N PHE A 87 4.92 63.69 44.03
CA PHE A 87 4.76 62.28 44.43
C PHE A 87 3.74 62.07 45.56
N ALA A 88 3.61 63.02 46.50
CA ALA A 88 2.62 62.93 47.59
C ALA A 88 1.17 62.90 47.06
N ARG A 89 0.88 63.68 46.01
CA ARG A 89 -0.44 63.64 45.35
C ARG A 89 -0.61 62.38 44.52
N SER A 90 0.43 61.97 43.79
CA SER A 90 0.43 60.71 43.04
C SER A 90 0.09 59.53 43.95
N ARG A 91 0.67 59.43 45.16
CA ARG A 91 0.31 58.45 46.20
C ARG A 91 -1.16 58.51 46.56
N SER A 92 -1.68 59.70 46.88
CA SER A 92 -3.10 59.87 47.22
C SER A 92 -4.03 59.40 46.10
N ILE A 93 -3.65 59.63 44.84
CA ILE A 93 -4.43 59.17 43.68
C ILE A 93 -4.36 57.65 43.57
N PHE A 94 -3.19 57.04 43.76
CA PHE A 94 -3.05 55.58 43.75
C PHE A 94 -3.81 54.92 44.90
N GLU A 95 -3.76 55.44 46.12
CA GLU A 95 -4.54 54.92 47.26
C GLU A 95 -6.05 55.05 46.98
N ARG A 96 -6.51 56.21 46.47
CA ARG A 96 -7.92 56.38 46.05
C ARG A 96 -8.34 55.41 44.95
N ALA A 97 -7.43 55.11 44.02
CA ALA A 97 -7.68 54.16 42.96
C ALA A 97 -7.69 52.71 43.46
N LEU A 98 -6.84 52.38 44.45
CA LEU A 98 -6.87 51.09 45.16
C LEU A 98 -8.14 50.93 46.01
N ASP A 99 -8.68 52.00 46.60
CA ASP A 99 -9.96 51.96 47.31
C ASP A 99 -11.14 51.61 46.37
N VAL A 100 -11.02 51.95 45.08
CA VAL A 100 -12.03 51.63 44.06
C VAL A 100 -11.86 50.19 43.56
N ASP A 101 -10.65 49.78 43.24
CA ASP A 101 -10.35 48.41 42.82
C ASP A 101 -9.06 47.88 43.46
N PRO A 102 -9.17 47.24 44.65
CA PRO A 102 -8.02 46.65 45.33
C PRO A 102 -7.43 45.42 44.62
N ARG A 103 -8.15 44.81 43.66
CA ARG A 103 -7.74 43.56 43.01
C ARG A 103 -6.92 43.79 41.74
N SER A 104 -6.85 45.03 41.25
CA SER A 104 -6.15 45.36 40.02
C SER A 104 -4.64 45.25 40.17
N ILE A 105 -4.07 44.20 39.57
CA ILE A 105 -2.62 43.92 39.56
C ILE A 105 -1.86 45.08 38.90
N GLN A 106 -2.37 45.59 37.78
CA GLN A 106 -1.74 46.69 37.04
C GLN A 106 -1.59 47.94 37.92
N LEU A 107 -2.54 48.20 38.80
CA LEU A 107 -2.51 49.35 39.70
C LEU A 107 -1.39 49.21 40.73
N TRP A 108 -1.31 48.07 41.41
CA TRP A 108 -0.23 47.75 42.35
C TRP A 108 1.15 47.84 41.70
N LEU A 109 1.30 47.31 40.48
CA LEU A 109 2.57 47.37 39.75
C LEU A 109 2.95 48.80 39.36
N SER A 110 2.01 49.57 38.81
CA SER A 110 2.29 50.97 38.45
C SER A 110 2.61 51.85 39.65
N TYR A 111 1.96 51.61 40.80
CA TYR A 111 2.20 52.36 42.02
C TYR A 111 3.58 52.01 42.63
N THR A 112 3.93 50.72 42.68
CA THR A 112 5.27 50.30 43.11
C THR A 112 6.35 50.81 42.16
N GLU A 113 6.15 50.75 40.83
CA GLU A 113 7.08 51.32 39.85
C GLU A 113 7.27 52.84 40.02
N MET A 114 6.22 53.58 40.37
CA MET A 114 6.30 55.00 40.66
C MET A 114 7.16 55.26 41.91
N GLU A 115 6.93 54.53 43.00
CA GLU A 115 7.75 54.65 44.21
C GLU A 115 9.21 54.29 43.97
N LEU A 116 9.49 53.26 43.15
CA LEU A 116 10.84 52.88 42.75
C LEU A 116 11.52 53.96 41.91
N LYS A 117 10.79 54.59 40.97
CA LYS A 117 11.30 55.76 40.21
C LYS A 117 11.64 56.94 41.12
N SER A 118 10.83 57.14 42.17
CA SER A 118 11.07 58.18 43.19
C SER A 118 12.19 57.83 44.18
N ARG A 119 12.83 56.65 44.04
CA ARG A 119 13.88 56.10 44.93
C ARG A 119 13.41 55.84 46.37
N ASN A 120 12.11 55.77 46.62
CA ASN A 120 11.55 55.47 47.93
C ASN A 120 11.39 53.96 48.15
N VAL A 121 12.51 53.28 48.38
CA VAL A 121 12.57 51.81 48.50
C VAL A 121 11.70 51.28 49.65
N GLN A 122 11.69 51.94 50.81
CA GLN A 122 10.90 51.47 51.96
C GLN A 122 9.39 51.53 51.71
N HIS A 123 8.93 52.56 51.00
CA HIS A 123 7.51 52.65 50.62
C HIS A 123 7.16 51.57 49.59
N ALA A 124 8.04 51.30 48.63
CA ALA A 124 7.86 50.20 47.69
C ALA A 124 7.80 48.83 48.40
N ARG A 125 8.62 48.58 49.42
CA ARG A 125 8.55 47.35 50.25
C ARG A 125 7.23 47.21 50.97
N ASN A 126 6.81 48.25 51.69
CA ASN A 126 5.54 48.26 52.40
C ASN A 126 4.37 48.02 51.43
N LEU A 127 4.47 48.58 50.23
CA LEU A 127 3.47 48.44 49.19
C LEU A 127 3.43 47.02 48.61
N PHE A 128 4.58 46.41 48.33
CA PHE A 128 4.65 45.01 47.91
C PHE A 128 4.18 44.05 49.01
N ASP A 129 4.54 44.29 50.28
CA ASP A 129 4.08 43.48 51.40
C ASP A 129 2.55 43.57 51.56
N ARG A 130 1.97 44.77 51.42
CA ARG A 130 0.52 44.97 51.38
C ARG A 130 -0.13 44.31 50.16
N ALA A 131 0.49 44.39 48.99
CA ALA A 131 -0.03 43.80 47.76
C ALA A 131 -0.08 42.27 47.86
N VAL A 132 0.99 41.67 48.39
CA VAL A 132 1.15 40.23 48.57
C VAL A 132 0.22 39.67 49.65
N THR A 133 -0.01 40.42 50.73
CA THR A 133 -0.97 40.02 51.78
C THR A 133 -2.42 40.09 51.30
N LEU A 134 -2.77 41.06 50.46
CA LEU A 134 -4.12 41.17 49.89
C LEU A 134 -4.36 40.22 48.71
N LEU A 135 -3.34 39.96 47.89
CA LEU A 135 -3.42 39.15 46.67
C LEU A 135 -2.36 38.03 46.66
N PRO A 136 -2.44 37.06 47.60
CA PRO A 136 -1.41 36.03 47.75
C PRO A 136 -1.36 35.03 46.58
N ARG A 137 -2.43 34.91 45.77
CA ARG A 137 -2.48 34.00 44.62
C ARG A 137 -1.86 34.59 43.33
N VAL A 138 -1.46 35.84 43.35
CA VAL A 138 -0.91 36.51 42.15
C VAL A 138 0.61 36.40 42.15
N ASP A 139 1.13 35.39 41.45
CA ASP A 139 2.57 35.11 41.36
C ASP A 139 3.40 36.31 40.86
N GLN A 140 2.83 37.12 39.96
CA GLN A 140 3.52 38.28 39.40
C GLN A 140 3.96 39.29 40.48
N LEU A 141 3.17 39.47 41.54
CA LEU A 141 3.51 40.36 42.65
C LEU A 141 4.66 39.79 43.49
N TRP A 142 4.62 38.49 43.78
CA TRP A 142 5.70 37.79 44.47
C TRP A 142 7.02 37.86 43.69
N TYR A 143 6.99 37.57 42.38
CA TYR A 143 8.18 37.68 41.54
C TYR A 143 8.79 39.07 41.55
N LYS A 144 7.96 40.12 41.44
CA LYS A 144 8.44 41.51 41.46
C LYS A 144 8.98 41.91 42.83
N TYR A 145 8.38 41.42 43.91
CA TYR A 145 8.86 41.68 45.27
C TYR A 145 10.20 41.00 45.55
N VAL A 146 10.33 39.71 45.20
CA VAL A 146 11.60 38.98 45.28
C VAL A 146 12.67 39.66 44.43
N TYR A 147 12.33 40.02 43.19
CA TYR A 147 13.26 40.68 42.28
C TYR A 147 13.73 42.04 42.82
N LEU A 148 12.86 42.79 43.49
CA LEU A 148 13.24 44.01 44.18
C LEU A 148 14.26 43.74 45.30
N GLU A 149 13.99 42.76 46.18
CA GLU A 149 14.93 42.42 47.26
C GLU A 149 16.27 41.88 46.73
N GLU A 150 16.24 41.14 45.62
CA GLU A 150 17.44 40.66 44.92
C GLU A 150 18.26 41.82 44.31
N LEU A 151 17.59 42.80 43.67
CA LEU A 151 18.26 44.01 43.17
C LEU A 151 18.91 44.82 44.28
N LEU A 152 18.33 44.81 45.48
CA LEU A 152 18.87 45.46 46.68
C LEU A 152 19.93 44.60 47.39
N GLN A 153 20.27 43.42 46.83
CA GLN A 153 21.21 42.44 47.40
C GLN A 153 20.83 41.96 48.81
N ASN A 154 19.56 42.08 49.19
CA ASN A 154 19.04 41.60 50.46
C ASN A 154 18.60 40.13 50.34
N VAL A 155 19.58 39.23 50.25
CA VAL A 155 19.35 37.79 50.09
C VAL A 155 18.50 37.19 51.24
N PRO A 156 18.74 37.52 52.53
CA PRO A 156 17.89 37.04 53.62
C PRO A 156 16.44 37.52 53.50
N GLY A 157 16.22 38.76 53.07
CA GLY A 157 14.88 39.29 52.80
C GLY A 157 14.17 38.55 51.66
N ALA A 158 14.86 38.36 50.53
CA ALA A 158 14.32 37.60 49.40
C ALA A 158 13.92 36.17 49.80
N ARG A 159 14.74 35.49 50.63
CA ARG A 159 14.42 34.17 51.20
C ARG A 159 13.20 34.21 52.08
N GLN A 160 13.07 35.20 52.96
CA GLN A 160 11.89 35.33 53.82
C GLN A 160 10.61 35.53 52.99
N VAL A 161 10.68 36.29 51.90
CA VAL A 161 9.58 36.46 50.95
C VAL A 161 9.25 35.13 50.27
N PHE A 162 10.25 34.38 49.81
CA PHE A 162 10.04 33.04 49.24
C PHE A 162 9.43 32.06 50.25
N GLU A 163 9.91 32.02 51.49
CA GLU A 163 9.35 31.14 52.53
C GLU A 163 7.88 31.48 52.82
N ARG A 164 7.53 32.77 52.88
CA ARG A 164 6.13 33.20 52.99
C ARG A 164 5.32 32.82 51.75
N TRP A 165 5.92 32.86 50.56
CA TRP A 165 5.24 32.45 49.34
C TRP A 165 4.97 30.94 49.34
N MET A 166 5.95 30.12 49.76
CA MET A 166 5.81 28.66 49.80
C MET A 166 4.77 28.17 50.82
N GLN A 167 4.45 28.96 51.84
CA GLN A 167 3.32 28.67 52.74
C GLN A 167 1.96 28.63 52.03
N TRP A 168 1.84 29.29 50.87
CA TRP A 168 0.62 29.29 50.06
C TRP A 168 0.57 28.19 49.00
N GLU A 169 1.56 27.29 48.98
CA GLU A 169 1.68 26.18 48.03
C GLU A 169 1.47 26.62 46.55
N PRO A 170 2.35 27.53 46.05
CA PRO A 170 2.20 28.12 44.72
C PRO A 170 2.54 27.12 43.60
N ASP A 171 2.32 27.55 42.35
CA ASP A 171 2.57 26.74 41.15
C ASP A 171 4.04 26.30 41.01
N ASP A 172 4.30 25.27 40.21
CA ASP A 172 5.63 24.67 39.99
C ASP A 172 6.72 25.67 39.60
N LYS A 173 6.32 26.76 38.92
CA LYS A 173 7.24 27.83 38.50
C LYS A 173 7.77 28.63 39.68
N ALA A 174 7.02 28.75 40.76
CA ALA A 174 7.43 29.45 41.97
C ALA A 174 8.55 28.69 42.69
N TRP A 175 8.36 27.38 42.89
CA TRP A 175 9.36 26.49 43.45
C TRP A 175 10.66 26.48 42.63
N GLN A 176 10.55 26.38 41.30
CA GLN A 176 11.71 26.46 40.40
C GLN A 176 12.44 27.80 40.48
N ALA A 177 11.72 28.90 40.67
CA ALA A 177 12.35 30.22 40.82
C ALA A 177 13.09 30.34 42.15
N TYR A 178 12.57 29.73 43.22
CA TYR A 178 13.27 29.68 44.51
C TYR A 178 14.54 28.83 44.43
N ILE A 179 14.46 27.65 43.80
CA ILE A 179 15.63 26.79 43.55
C ILE A 179 16.68 27.53 42.72
N LYS A 180 16.26 28.21 41.64
CA LYS A 180 17.18 29.02 40.81
C LYS A 180 17.81 30.18 41.58
N LEU A 181 17.11 30.77 42.55
CA LEU A 181 17.69 31.77 43.43
C LEU A 181 18.87 31.16 44.21
N GLU A 182 18.65 30.01 44.87
CA GLU A 182 19.69 29.36 45.66
C GLU A 182 20.84 28.80 44.80
N GLU A 183 20.55 28.33 43.58
CA GLU A 183 21.57 27.97 42.57
C GLU A 183 22.45 29.16 42.21
N ARG A 184 21.88 30.36 42.01
CA ARG A 184 22.67 31.58 41.72
C ARG A 184 23.61 31.95 42.86
N TYR A 185 23.22 31.70 44.11
CA TYR A 185 24.05 31.96 45.30
C TYR A 185 24.89 30.75 45.73
N GLN A 186 24.90 29.66 44.96
CA GLN A 186 25.63 28.41 45.26
C GLN A 186 25.25 27.75 46.59
N GLU A 187 24.08 28.06 47.14
CA GLU A 187 23.54 27.46 48.37
C GLU A 187 22.76 26.19 48.03
N LEU A 188 23.50 25.26 47.43
CA LEU A 188 22.93 24.10 46.78
C LEU A 188 22.25 23.16 47.81
N ASP A 189 22.73 23.11 49.06
CA ASP A 189 22.15 22.24 50.12
C ASP A 189 20.76 22.70 50.55
N ARG A 190 20.48 24.00 50.46
CA ARG A 190 19.12 24.51 50.68
C ARG A 190 18.24 24.18 49.50
N ALA A 191 18.75 24.26 48.29
CA ALA A 191 18.02 23.85 47.10
C ALA A 191 17.56 22.38 47.18
N SER A 192 18.36 21.46 47.72
CA SER A 192 17.90 20.08 47.95
C SER A 192 16.75 19.96 48.96
N VAL A 193 16.80 20.71 50.06
CA VAL A 193 15.69 20.74 51.03
C VAL A 193 14.43 21.36 50.41
N ILE A 194 14.59 22.34 49.51
CA ILE A 194 13.46 22.92 48.77
C ILE A 194 12.87 21.88 47.80
N TYR A 195 13.69 21.06 47.14
CA TYR A 195 13.18 19.96 46.32
C TYR A 195 12.42 18.91 47.16
N GLU A 196 12.93 18.52 48.33
CA GLU A 196 12.24 17.62 49.26
C GLU A 196 10.85 18.17 49.65
N ARG A 197 10.77 19.46 49.98
CA ARG A 197 9.50 20.13 50.29
C ARG A 197 8.58 20.22 49.08
N TRP A 198 9.12 20.52 47.90
CA TRP A 198 8.34 20.63 46.67
C TRP A 198 7.69 19.29 46.30
N VAL A 199 8.46 18.20 46.42
CA VAL A 199 7.97 16.84 46.21
C VAL A 199 6.90 16.45 47.22
N ALA A 200 7.06 16.82 48.50
CA ALA A 200 6.07 16.54 49.55
C ALA A 200 4.73 17.27 49.31
N VAL A 201 4.77 18.49 48.79
CA VAL A 201 3.55 19.27 48.47
C VAL A 201 2.92 18.78 47.17
N ARG A 202 3.73 18.54 46.13
CA ARG A 202 3.29 18.06 44.81
C ARG A 202 4.10 16.86 44.34
N PRO A 203 3.61 15.64 44.61
CA PRO A 203 4.23 14.41 44.14
C PRO A 203 4.04 14.15 42.63
N GLU A 204 4.51 15.06 41.78
CA GLU A 204 4.52 14.88 40.33
C GLU A 204 5.80 14.18 39.86
N PRO A 205 5.73 13.19 38.94
CA PRO A 205 6.91 12.47 38.44
C PRO A 205 7.96 13.38 37.80
N ARG A 206 7.50 14.47 37.19
CA ARG A 206 8.38 15.47 36.57
C ARG A 206 9.27 16.16 37.60
N VAL A 207 8.77 16.36 38.82
CA VAL A 207 9.51 16.99 39.92
C VAL A 207 10.61 16.05 40.41
N TRP A 208 10.29 14.77 40.62
CA TRP A 208 11.28 13.74 40.96
C TRP A 208 12.40 13.63 39.93
N VAL A 209 12.07 13.65 38.63
CA VAL A 209 13.07 13.62 37.55
C VAL A 209 13.94 14.87 37.55
N LYS A 210 13.38 16.06 37.86
CA LYS A 210 14.15 17.30 37.99
C LYS A 210 15.07 17.26 39.19
N TRP A 211 14.59 16.78 40.33
CA TRP A 211 15.40 16.64 41.54
C TRP A 211 16.55 15.66 41.36
N GLY A 212 16.28 14.48 40.77
CA GLY A 212 17.32 13.50 40.45
C GLY A 212 18.38 14.04 39.49
N LYS A 213 17.99 14.83 38.48
CA LYS A 213 18.95 15.52 37.58
C LYS A 213 19.75 16.60 38.29
N PHE A 214 19.12 17.36 39.19
CA PHE A 214 19.81 18.38 39.98
C PHE A 214 20.90 17.77 40.88
N GLU A 215 20.61 16.64 41.54
CA GLU A 215 21.61 15.93 42.34
C GLU A 215 22.67 15.23 41.47
N GLU A 216 22.33 14.81 40.25
CA GLU A 216 23.28 14.35 39.23
C GLU A 216 24.28 15.46 38.86
N ASP A 217 23.78 16.67 38.56
CA ASP A 217 24.61 17.83 38.17
C ASP A 217 25.51 18.30 39.31
N ARG A 218 25.09 18.10 40.57
CA ARG A 218 25.93 18.31 41.77
C ARG A 218 27.03 17.28 41.98
N GLY A 219 26.95 16.12 41.31
CA GLY A 219 27.83 14.98 41.54
C GLY A 219 27.53 14.21 42.83
N ARG A 220 26.39 14.45 43.51
CA ARG A 220 25.97 13.65 44.69
C ARG A 220 25.14 12.46 44.24
N LEU A 221 25.84 11.46 43.68
CA LEU A 221 25.22 10.28 43.07
C LEU A 221 24.42 9.44 44.08
N ASP A 222 24.89 9.35 45.33
CA ASP A 222 24.22 8.56 46.36
C ASP A 222 22.85 9.16 46.72
N LYS A 223 22.79 10.48 46.92
CA LYS A 223 21.53 11.20 47.11
C LYS A 223 20.64 11.06 45.89
N ALA A 224 21.18 11.17 44.68
CA ALA A 224 20.38 11.04 43.46
C ALA A 224 19.75 9.64 43.32
N ARG A 225 20.45 8.58 43.78
CA ARG A 225 19.90 7.23 43.87
C ARG A 225 18.85 7.10 44.97
N GLU A 226 19.09 7.65 46.15
CA GLU A 226 18.11 7.70 47.24
C GLU A 226 16.83 8.44 46.79
N VAL A 227 16.97 9.53 46.04
CA VAL A 227 15.84 10.26 45.44
C VAL A 227 15.03 9.38 44.51
N PHE A 228 15.70 8.63 43.62
CA PHE A 228 14.99 7.73 42.73
C PHE A 228 14.40 6.51 43.47
N GLN A 229 15.06 5.98 44.49
CA GLN A 229 14.53 4.89 45.32
C GLN A 229 13.30 5.34 46.12
N THR A 230 13.37 6.49 46.78
CA THR A 230 12.22 7.08 47.50
C THR A 230 11.07 7.42 46.54
N ALA A 231 11.34 7.87 45.31
CA ALA A 231 10.32 8.03 44.29
C ALA A 231 9.61 6.70 43.97
N LEU A 232 10.39 5.61 43.85
CA LEU A 232 9.85 4.27 43.57
C LEU A 232 9.06 3.70 44.75
N GLU A 233 9.51 3.90 45.97
CA GLU A 233 8.78 3.52 47.19
C GLU A 233 7.48 4.31 47.33
N PHE A 234 7.50 5.61 46.97
CA PHE A 234 6.33 6.47 47.06
C PHE A 234 5.23 6.11 46.05
N TYR A 235 5.58 5.80 44.79
CA TYR A 235 4.60 5.47 43.75
C TYR A 235 3.99 4.06 43.88
N GLY A 236 4.51 3.21 44.76
CA GLY A 236 3.93 1.91 45.10
C GLY A 236 3.58 1.01 43.90
N ASP A 237 2.54 0.17 44.08
CA ASP A 237 2.04 -0.78 43.07
C ASP A 237 0.69 -0.36 42.44
N ASP A 238 0.23 0.88 42.67
CA ASP A 238 -1.05 1.36 42.13
C ASP A 238 -0.95 1.65 40.61
N GLU A 239 -1.88 1.11 39.80
CA GLU A 239 -1.82 1.17 38.33
C GLU A 239 -1.69 2.60 37.75
N GLU A 240 -2.33 3.61 38.35
CA GLU A 240 -2.24 5.01 37.91
C GLU A 240 -0.91 5.68 38.31
N GLN A 241 -0.34 5.23 39.42
CA GLN A 241 0.95 5.72 39.93
C GLN A 241 2.11 5.08 39.17
N VAL A 242 1.93 3.84 38.70
CA VAL A 242 2.86 3.10 37.84
C VAL A 242 3.00 3.75 36.45
N GLU A 243 1.92 4.32 35.90
CA GLU A 243 1.97 5.13 34.66
C GLU A 243 2.85 6.38 34.84
N LYS A 244 2.66 7.06 35.96
CA LYS A 244 3.43 8.23 36.39
C LYS A 244 4.90 7.87 36.66
N ALA A 245 5.16 6.69 37.22
CA ALA A 245 6.50 6.16 37.48
C ALA A 245 7.28 5.83 36.20
N GLN A 246 6.65 5.66 35.03
CA GLN A 246 7.34 5.38 33.77
C GLN A 246 8.42 6.42 33.45
N ALA A 247 8.11 7.70 33.65
CA ALA A 247 9.06 8.79 33.42
C ALA A 247 10.24 8.74 34.41
N VAL A 248 9.97 8.32 35.65
CA VAL A 248 10.97 8.13 36.71
C VAL A 248 11.88 6.95 36.37
N PHE A 249 11.33 5.79 36.00
CA PHE A 249 12.10 4.62 35.57
C PHE A 249 12.99 4.94 34.36
N GLY A 250 12.44 5.62 33.35
CA GLY A 250 13.22 6.02 32.18
C GLY A 250 14.33 7.03 32.51
N ALA A 251 14.12 7.92 33.49
CA ALA A 251 15.14 8.86 33.94
C ALA A 251 16.22 8.18 34.80
N PHE A 252 15.82 7.29 35.72
CA PHE A 252 16.71 6.54 36.59
C PHE A 252 17.60 5.61 35.78
N ALA A 253 17.04 4.87 34.83
CA ALA A 253 17.82 4.05 33.92
C ALA A 253 18.80 4.91 33.10
N LYS A 254 18.36 6.06 32.57
CA LYS A 254 19.26 6.99 31.84
C LYS A 254 20.39 7.56 32.72
N MET A 255 20.14 7.79 34.01
CA MET A 255 21.20 8.16 34.95
C MET A 255 22.22 7.03 35.08
N GLU A 256 21.78 5.80 35.36
CA GLU A 256 22.69 4.65 35.50
C GLU A 256 23.44 4.35 34.19
N THR A 257 22.83 4.59 33.01
CA THR A 257 23.56 4.52 31.73
C THR A 257 24.67 5.56 31.61
N ARG A 258 24.46 6.78 32.11
CA ARG A 258 25.49 7.84 32.12
C ARG A 258 26.62 7.52 33.11
N LEU A 259 26.28 6.84 34.20
CA LEU A 259 27.24 6.31 35.18
C LEU A 259 27.95 5.02 34.73
N LYS A 260 27.62 4.49 33.54
CA LYS A 260 28.16 3.25 32.95
C LYS A 260 27.80 1.97 33.71
N GLU A 261 26.81 2.02 34.60
CA GLU A 261 26.28 0.86 35.33
C GLU A 261 25.17 0.17 34.50
N TYR A 262 25.57 -0.44 33.38
CA TYR A 262 24.63 -1.01 32.42
C TYR A 262 23.79 -2.17 32.98
N GLU A 263 24.36 -2.97 33.88
CA GLU A 263 23.65 -4.09 34.52
C GLU A 263 22.51 -3.59 35.42
N ARG A 264 22.75 -2.54 36.20
CA ARG A 264 21.71 -1.91 37.03
C ARG A 264 20.62 -1.30 36.16
N ALA A 265 21.00 -0.61 35.08
CA ALA A 265 20.03 -0.09 34.11
C ALA A 265 19.15 -1.21 33.51
N ARG A 266 19.72 -2.39 33.19
CA ARG A 266 18.95 -3.56 32.74
C ARG A 266 17.98 -4.06 33.80
N VAL A 267 18.42 -4.19 35.05
CA VAL A 267 17.56 -4.63 36.15
C VAL A 267 16.40 -3.66 36.35
N ILE A 268 16.66 -2.35 36.31
CA ILE A 268 15.63 -1.30 36.41
C ILE A 268 14.60 -1.44 35.29
N TYR A 269 15.04 -1.57 34.04
CA TYR A 269 14.12 -1.77 32.92
C TYR A 269 13.31 -3.06 33.05
N LYS A 270 13.93 -4.19 33.41
CA LYS A 270 13.22 -5.46 33.62
C LYS A 270 12.20 -5.36 34.75
N PHE A 271 12.58 -4.75 35.86
CA PHE A 271 11.71 -4.54 37.01
C PHE A 271 10.52 -3.66 36.67
N ALA A 272 10.75 -2.54 35.97
CA ALA A 272 9.70 -1.65 35.52
C ALA A 272 8.73 -2.37 34.56
N LEU A 273 9.25 -3.18 33.63
CA LEU A 273 8.43 -3.93 32.68
C LEU A 273 7.63 -5.08 33.32
N SER A 274 8.11 -5.67 34.41
CA SER A 274 7.34 -6.68 35.15
C SER A 274 6.14 -6.12 35.92
N ARG A 275 6.19 -4.83 36.28
CA ARG A 275 5.15 -4.17 37.10
C ARG A 275 4.15 -3.38 36.27
N ILE A 276 4.58 -2.79 35.16
CA ILE A 276 3.71 -2.01 34.30
C ILE A 276 2.88 -2.95 33.39
N PRO A 277 1.55 -2.79 33.31
CA PRO A 277 0.72 -3.52 32.36
C PRO A 277 1.24 -3.40 30.92
N ARG A 278 1.27 -4.53 30.21
CA ARG A 278 1.90 -4.66 28.88
C ARG A 278 1.33 -3.73 27.81
N SER A 279 0.06 -3.33 27.92
CA SER A 279 -0.66 -2.46 26.97
C SER A 279 -0.27 -0.98 27.01
N LYS A 280 0.43 -0.51 28.05
CA LYS A 280 0.79 0.91 28.20
C LYS A 280 2.30 1.15 28.35
N SER A 281 3.08 0.08 28.41
CA SER A 281 4.54 0.11 28.54
C SER A 281 5.27 0.39 27.22
N ALA A 282 4.57 0.65 26.12
CA ALA A 282 5.16 0.89 24.79
C ALA A 282 6.28 1.96 24.79
N GLY A 283 6.10 3.06 25.53
CA GLY A 283 7.12 4.10 25.65
C GLY A 283 8.37 3.64 26.42
N LEU A 284 8.19 2.79 27.44
CA LEU A 284 9.31 2.25 28.22
C LEU A 284 10.04 1.17 27.42
N TYR A 285 9.30 0.28 26.73
CA TYR A 285 9.85 -0.67 25.78
C TYR A 285 10.67 0.02 24.69
N ALA A 286 10.17 1.13 24.11
CA ALA A 286 10.94 1.90 23.14
C ALA A 286 12.26 2.44 23.73
N SER A 287 12.23 2.94 24.97
CA SER A 287 13.44 3.38 25.66
C SER A 287 14.40 2.23 26.01
N TYR A 288 13.86 1.06 26.36
CA TYR A 288 14.63 -0.14 26.67
C TYR A 288 15.26 -0.73 25.40
N THR A 289 14.52 -0.84 24.30
CA THR A 289 15.06 -1.25 22.99
C THR A 289 16.13 -0.28 22.52
N LYS A 290 15.96 1.04 22.71
CA LYS A 290 16.99 2.03 22.37
C LYS A 290 18.26 1.80 23.22
N PHE A 291 18.09 1.51 24.50
CA PHE A 291 19.19 1.19 25.40
C PHE A 291 19.94 -0.08 24.99
N GLU A 292 19.22 -1.19 24.75
CA GLU A 292 19.81 -2.46 24.31
C GLU A 292 20.41 -2.35 22.89
N LYS A 293 19.88 -1.49 22.02
CA LYS A 293 20.50 -1.22 20.71
C LYS A 293 21.86 -0.52 20.85
N GLN A 294 22.03 0.31 21.88
CA GLN A 294 23.26 1.05 22.12
C GLN A 294 24.28 0.26 22.94
N HIS A 295 23.83 -0.56 23.90
CA HIS A 295 24.67 -1.16 24.92
C HIS A 295 24.39 -2.66 25.17
N GLY A 296 23.48 -3.28 24.42
CA GLY A 296 23.11 -4.69 24.53
C GLY A 296 24.01 -5.62 23.73
N THR A 297 23.96 -6.91 24.07
CA THR A 297 24.49 -7.98 23.22
C THR A 297 23.44 -8.35 22.17
N ARG A 298 23.84 -9.03 21.08
CA ARG A 298 22.93 -9.42 19.98
C ARG A 298 21.68 -10.15 20.51
N ASN A 299 21.88 -11.15 21.36
CA ASN A 299 20.80 -12.02 21.86
C ASN A 299 19.88 -11.27 22.84
N THR A 300 20.42 -10.36 23.68
CA THR A 300 19.56 -9.53 24.53
C THR A 300 18.73 -8.58 23.68
N LEU A 301 19.32 -7.96 22.66
CA LEU A 301 18.59 -7.11 21.73
C LEU A 301 17.48 -7.87 21.02
N GLU A 302 17.76 -9.05 20.47
CA GLU A 302 16.78 -9.89 19.77
C GLU A 302 15.61 -10.28 20.70
N SER A 303 15.88 -10.74 21.92
CA SER A 303 14.82 -11.03 22.90
C SER A 303 13.97 -9.80 23.28
N THR A 304 14.55 -8.61 23.37
CA THR A 304 13.79 -7.37 23.62
C THR A 304 12.93 -6.95 22.42
N VAL A 305 13.44 -7.13 21.21
CA VAL A 305 12.72 -6.81 19.96
C VAL A 305 11.56 -7.77 19.77
N LEU A 306 11.76 -9.06 20.04
CA LEU A 306 10.68 -10.06 20.07
C LEU A 306 9.59 -9.66 21.06
N GLY A 307 9.96 -9.27 22.29
CA GLY A 307 9.02 -8.75 23.29
C GLY A 307 8.20 -7.55 22.82
N LYS A 308 8.83 -6.59 22.14
CA LYS A 308 8.12 -5.42 21.58
C LYS A 308 7.12 -5.81 20.49
N ARG A 309 7.54 -6.68 19.55
CA ARG A 309 6.68 -7.13 18.45
C ARG A 309 5.50 -7.96 18.95
N ARG A 310 5.69 -8.78 20.00
CA ARG A 310 4.60 -9.50 20.68
C ARG A 310 3.51 -8.55 21.15
N ILE A 311 3.88 -7.47 21.85
CA ILE A 311 2.92 -6.49 22.37
C ILE A 311 2.20 -5.77 21.22
N GLN A 312 2.93 -5.39 20.17
CA GLN A 312 2.33 -4.78 19.00
C GLN A 312 1.27 -5.70 18.37
N TYR A 313 1.59 -6.98 18.16
CA TYR A 313 0.62 -7.93 17.62
C TYR A 313 -0.52 -8.20 18.60
N GLU A 314 -0.28 -8.27 19.91
CA GLU A 314 -1.35 -8.39 20.92
C GLU A 314 -2.30 -7.19 20.90
N GLU A 315 -1.78 -5.97 20.76
CA GLU A 315 -2.58 -4.75 20.60
C GLU A 315 -3.36 -4.77 19.30
N GLU A 316 -2.72 -5.10 18.17
CA GLU A 316 -3.38 -5.20 16.86
C GLU A 316 -4.50 -6.26 16.88
N LEU A 317 -4.28 -7.39 17.55
CA LEU A 317 -5.28 -8.45 17.74
C LEU A 317 -6.39 -8.07 18.72
N ALA A 318 -6.12 -7.19 19.70
CA ALA A 318 -7.15 -6.65 20.59
C ALA A 318 -8.08 -5.67 19.83
N HIS A 319 -7.55 -4.93 18.86
CA HIS A 319 -8.34 -4.05 18.00
C HIS A 319 -9.08 -4.82 16.90
N ASP A 320 -8.40 -5.76 16.25
CA ASP A 320 -8.96 -6.61 15.18
C ASP A 320 -8.53 -8.08 15.34
N GLY A 321 -9.27 -8.81 16.16
CA GLY A 321 -9.00 -10.23 16.42
C GLY A 321 -9.20 -11.16 15.21
N ARG A 322 -9.75 -10.66 14.10
CA ARG A 322 -10.06 -11.44 12.89
C ARG A 322 -9.08 -11.19 11.75
N ASN A 323 -8.08 -10.34 11.94
CA ASN A 323 -7.03 -10.14 10.96
C ASN A 323 -6.06 -11.34 10.96
N TYR A 324 -6.29 -12.29 10.04
CA TYR A 324 -5.45 -13.48 9.91
C TYR A 324 -4.02 -13.18 9.49
N ASP A 325 -3.75 -12.07 8.81
CA ASP A 325 -2.38 -11.73 8.41
C ASP A 325 -1.52 -11.36 9.64
N VAL A 326 -2.09 -10.68 10.64
CA VAL A 326 -1.44 -10.43 11.93
C VAL A 326 -1.19 -11.74 12.69
N TRP A 327 -2.14 -12.69 12.66
CA TRP A 327 -1.93 -14.02 13.24
C TRP A 327 -0.80 -14.79 12.55
N PHE A 328 -0.65 -14.70 11.22
CA PHE A 328 0.47 -15.30 10.50
C PHE A 328 1.81 -14.68 10.89
N ASP A 329 1.88 -13.35 10.96
CA ASP A 329 3.10 -12.65 11.33
C ASP A 329 3.47 -12.90 12.79
N TYR A 330 2.47 -13.04 13.67
CA TYR A 330 2.68 -13.40 15.07
C TYR A 330 3.17 -14.84 15.23
N ALA A 331 2.53 -15.80 14.54
CA ALA A 331 2.96 -17.19 14.56
C ALA A 331 4.38 -17.37 14.01
N ARG A 332 4.72 -16.74 12.88
CA ARG A 332 6.07 -16.77 12.31
C ARG A 332 7.13 -16.16 13.24
N LEU A 333 6.77 -15.14 14.00
CA LEU A 333 7.66 -14.55 14.97
C LEU A 333 7.97 -15.52 16.11
N GLU A 334 6.95 -16.22 16.62
CA GLU A 334 7.15 -17.22 17.67
C GLU A 334 7.88 -18.47 17.15
N GLU A 335 7.61 -18.91 15.92
CA GLU A 335 8.38 -19.98 15.27
C GLU A 335 9.85 -19.58 15.07
N GLY A 336 10.10 -18.34 14.63
CA GLY A 336 11.46 -17.79 14.54
C GLY A 336 12.16 -17.83 15.90
N ALA A 337 11.48 -17.35 16.95
CA ALA A 337 12.01 -17.40 18.31
C ALA A 337 12.27 -18.84 18.80
N TYR A 338 11.42 -19.80 18.42
CA TYR A 338 11.63 -21.21 18.73
C TYR A 338 12.85 -21.79 17.99
N ARG A 339 13.02 -21.46 16.70
CA ARG A 339 14.20 -21.89 15.91
C ARG A 339 15.49 -21.30 16.47
N ASP A 340 15.50 -20.01 16.77
CA ASP A 340 16.66 -19.32 17.34
C ASP A 340 17.08 -19.99 18.66
N LEU A 341 16.13 -20.28 19.56
CA LEU A 341 16.39 -20.99 20.82
C LEU A 341 16.91 -22.42 20.60
N LYS A 342 16.44 -23.10 19.55
CA LYS A 342 16.88 -24.46 19.19
C LYS A 342 18.29 -24.46 18.61
N GLU A 343 18.64 -23.46 17.81
CA GLU A 343 20.00 -23.25 17.28
C GLU A 343 21.00 -22.88 18.39
N GLU A 344 20.56 -22.12 19.40
CA GLU A 344 21.36 -21.78 20.57
C GLU A 344 21.61 -22.97 21.53
N GLY A 345 20.98 -24.13 21.31
CA GLY A 345 21.15 -25.32 22.14
C GLY A 345 20.55 -25.16 23.53
N ALA A 346 19.40 -24.48 23.64
CA ALA A 346 18.68 -24.29 24.90
C ALA A 346 18.26 -25.61 25.57
N THR A 347 17.97 -25.54 26.87
CA THR A 347 17.55 -26.71 27.66
C THR A 347 16.19 -27.23 27.19
N HIS A 348 15.93 -28.53 27.38
CA HIS A 348 14.67 -29.15 26.92
C HIS A 348 13.43 -28.44 27.49
N ASP A 349 13.47 -28.02 28.76
CA ASP A 349 12.39 -27.30 29.43
C ASP A 349 12.11 -25.91 28.80
N GLU A 350 13.15 -25.20 28.36
CA GLU A 350 13.01 -23.91 27.67
C GLU A 350 12.45 -24.08 26.25
N THR A 351 12.86 -25.13 25.55
CA THR A 351 12.31 -25.48 24.23
C THR A 351 10.84 -25.88 24.33
N ASP A 352 10.45 -26.59 25.38
CA ASP A 352 9.06 -27.01 25.61
C ASP A 352 8.18 -25.82 25.99
N ALA A 353 8.69 -24.90 26.81
CA ALA A 353 8.00 -23.64 27.12
C ALA A 353 7.84 -22.76 25.87
N ALA A 354 8.85 -22.68 25.00
CA ALA A 354 8.75 -21.97 23.74
C ALA A 354 7.73 -22.62 22.78
N ALA A 355 7.74 -23.95 22.66
CA ALA A 355 6.75 -24.68 21.87
C ALA A 355 5.32 -24.49 22.43
N ALA A 356 5.14 -24.46 23.75
CA ALA A 356 3.86 -24.17 24.37
C ALA A 356 3.33 -22.77 24.03
N ARG A 357 4.20 -21.75 23.95
CA ARG A 357 3.81 -20.40 23.50
C ARG A 357 3.37 -20.38 22.05
N VAL A 358 4.13 -21.02 21.14
CA VAL A 358 3.74 -21.11 19.72
C VAL A 358 2.38 -21.79 19.59
N ARG A 359 2.16 -22.87 20.34
CA ARG A 359 0.88 -23.58 20.40
C ARG A 359 -0.25 -22.68 20.89
N GLU A 360 -0.05 -21.94 21.97
CA GLU A 360 -1.06 -21.02 22.49
C GLU A 360 -1.47 -19.98 21.44
N VAL A 361 -0.50 -19.43 20.68
CA VAL A 361 -0.78 -18.50 19.59
C VAL A 361 -1.61 -19.16 18.49
N TYR A 362 -1.23 -20.37 18.06
CA TYR A 362 -2.00 -21.11 17.05
C TYR A 362 -3.39 -21.48 17.54
N GLU A 363 -3.56 -21.95 18.77
CA GLU A 363 -4.86 -22.30 19.36
C GLU A 363 -5.77 -21.07 19.49
N ARG A 364 -5.23 -19.92 19.91
CA ARG A 364 -5.95 -18.64 19.96
C ARG A 364 -6.36 -18.17 18.56
N ALA A 365 -5.47 -18.30 17.58
CA ALA A 365 -5.74 -17.92 16.20
C ALA A 365 -6.83 -18.82 15.58
N VAL A 366 -6.78 -20.12 15.87
CA VAL A 366 -7.76 -21.12 15.44
C VAL A 366 -9.13 -20.91 16.09
N ALA A 367 -9.19 -20.44 17.34
CA ALA A 367 -10.46 -20.14 18.00
C ALA A 367 -11.27 -19.04 17.29
N GLN A 368 -10.61 -18.17 16.51
CA GLN A 368 -11.25 -17.10 15.74
C GLN A 368 -11.78 -17.61 14.39
N VAL A 369 -12.89 -18.34 14.43
CA VAL A 369 -13.55 -18.88 13.23
C VAL A 369 -14.08 -17.75 12.33
N PRO A 370 -13.83 -17.80 11.00
CA PRO A 370 -14.32 -16.78 10.07
C PRO A 370 -15.86 -16.63 10.09
N PRO A 371 -16.41 -15.41 10.13
CA PRO A 371 -17.86 -15.18 10.24
C PRO A 371 -18.65 -15.37 8.92
N GLY A 372 -17.98 -15.55 7.78
CA GLY A 372 -18.62 -15.68 6.47
C GLY A 372 -18.35 -17.04 5.83
N GLY A 373 -19.31 -17.60 5.09
CA GLY A 373 -19.17 -18.85 4.32
C GLY A 373 -18.42 -18.71 2.99
N GLU A 374 -17.87 -17.53 2.69
CA GLU A 374 -17.16 -17.30 1.43
C GLU A 374 -15.74 -17.87 1.46
N LYS A 375 -15.38 -18.60 0.40
CA LYS A 375 -14.07 -19.26 0.23
C LYS A 375 -12.87 -18.33 0.47
N ARG A 376 -13.01 -17.02 0.24
CA ARG A 376 -11.92 -16.03 0.43
C ARG A 376 -11.50 -15.93 1.90
N HIS A 377 -12.45 -15.85 2.83
CA HIS A 377 -12.16 -15.75 4.26
C HIS A 377 -11.61 -17.06 4.84
N TRP A 378 -12.09 -18.19 4.33
CA TRP A 378 -11.61 -19.52 4.74
C TRP A 378 -10.23 -19.87 4.19
N ARG A 379 -9.79 -19.27 3.08
CA ARG A 379 -8.49 -19.57 2.48
C ARG A 379 -7.36 -19.29 3.46
N ARG A 380 -7.32 -18.10 4.05
CA ARG A 380 -6.30 -17.71 5.04
C ARG A 380 -6.39 -18.58 6.28
N TYR A 381 -7.60 -18.79 6.80
CA TYR A 381 -7.82 -19.63 7.98
C TYR A 381 -7.35 -21.08 7.80
N ILE A 382 -7.52 -21.69 6.62
CA ILE A 382 -7.04 -23.05 6.36
C ILE A 382 -5.52 -23.10 6.22
N PHE A 383 -4.89 -22.06 5.68
CA PHE A 383 -3.43 -21.97 5.68
C PHE A 383 -2.86 -21.89 7.10
N LEU A 384 -3.54 -21.21 8.03
CA LEU A 384 -3.16 -21.20 9.44
C LEU A 384 -3.17 -22.62 10.04
N TRP A 385 -4.19 -23.42 9.75
CA TRP A 385 -4.24 -24.83 10.17
C TRP A 385 -3.13 -25.68 9.55
N LEU A 386 -2.78 -25.43 8.28
CA LEU A 386 -1.69 -26.13 7.61
C LEU A 386 -0.34 -25.76 8.21
N ASP A 387 -0.10 -24.48 8.49
CA ASP A 387 1.13 -24.01 9.11
C ASP A 387 1.26 -24.56 10.54
N TYR A 388 0.16 -24.60 11.31
CA TYR A 388 0.15 -25.23 12.63
C TYR A 388 0.50 -26.73 12.58
N ALA A 389 -0.07 -27.46 11.62
CA ALA A 389 0.22 -28.88 11.46
C ALA A 389 1.67 -29.12 10.98
N LEU A 390 2.20 -28.25 10.11
CA LEU A 390 3.60 -28.31 9.67
C LEU A 390 4.58 -27.98 10.81
N PHE A 391 4.26 -27.02 11.66
CA PHE A 391 5.04 -26.70 12.86
C PHE A 391 5.15 -27.92 13.78
N GLU A 392 4.03 -28.58 14.10
CA GLU A 392 4.08 -29.77 14.96
C GLU A 392 4.79 -30.97 14.28
N GLU A 393 4.71 -31.06 12.95
CA GLU A 393 5.36 -32.14 12.21
C GLU A 393 6.89 -31.96 12.11
N ILE A 394 7.35 -30.76 11.74
CA ILE A 394 8.75 -30.48 11.43
C ILE A 394 9.52 -30.11 12.70
N GLU A 395 8.95 -29.23 13.52
CA GLU A 395 9.68 -28.56 14.60
C GLU A 395 9.60 -29.35 15.91
N THR A 396 8.38 -29.70 16.36
CA THR A 396 8.15 -30.43 17.62
C THR A 396 8.19 -31.94 17.47
N LYS A 397 7.99 -32.46 16.24
CA LYS A 397 7.90 -33.89 15.91
C LYS A 397 6.80 -34.64 16.69
N ASP A 398 5.75 -33.93 17.13
CA ASP A 398 4.58 -34.54 17.76
C ASP A 398 3.56 -34.97 16.69
N TYR A 399 3.76 -36.17 16.17
CA TYR A 399 2.92 -36.72 15.09
C TYR A 399 1.49 -37.05 15.54
N VAL A 400 1.28 -37.37 16.81
CA VAL A 400 -0.07 -37.71 17.31
C VAL A 400 -0.93 -36.45 17.31
N ARG A 401 -0.36 -35.34 17.78
CA ARG A 401 -1.04 -34.05 17.76
C ARG A 401 -1.23 -33.52 16.34
N ALA A 402 -0.22 -33.62 15.47
CA ALA A 402 -0.36 -33.24 14.06
C ALA A 402 -1.57 -33.96 13.39
N ARG A 403 -1.75 -35.25 13.67
CA ARG A 403 -2.93 -36.01 13.20
C ARG A 403 -4.25 -35.46 13.76
N GLN A 404 -4.29 -35.11 15.05
CA GLN A 404 -5.48 -34.51 15.67
C GLN A 404 -5.81 -33.15 15.04
N ILE A 405 -4.80 -32.31 14.77
CA ILE A 405 -4.94 -31.00 14.12
C ILE A 405 -5.54 -31.14 12.72
N TYR A 406 -5.05 -32.08 11.92
CA TYR A 406 -5.63 -32.35 10.60
C TYR A 406 -7.07 -32.85 10.70
N GLN A 407 -7.38 -33.73 11.67
CA GLN A 407 -8.74 -34.24 11.87
C GLN A 407 -9.72 -33.15 12.33
N THR A 408 -9.30 -32.23 13.22
CA THR A 408 -10.12 -31.11 13.67
C THR A 408 -10.32 -30.09 12.56
N ALA A 409 -9.27 -29.77 11.78
CA ALA A 409 -9.37 -28.90 10.61
C ALA A 409 -10.38 -29.45 9.58
N VAL A 410 -10.33 -30.76 9.30
CA VAL A 410 -11.28 -31.41 8.38
C VAL A 410 -12.71 -31.36 8.92
N ARG A 411 -12.94 -31.53 10.23
CA ARG A 411 -14.30 -31.47 10.79
C ARG A 411 -14.90 -30.07 10.76
N LEU A 412 -14.06 -29.04 10.90
CA LEU A 412 -14.50 -27.65 11.01
C LEU A 412 -14.81 -27.02 9.65
N VAL A 413 -14.13 -27.45 8.57
CA VAL A 413 -14.36 -26.91 7.23
C VAL A 413 -15.72 -27.37 6.67
N PRO A 414 -16.62 -26.44 6.25
CA PRO A 414 -17.87 -26.79 5.59
C PRO A 414 -17.67 -27.31 4.15
N HIS A 415 -17.37 -28.60 4.01
CA HIS A 415 -17.10 -29.22 2.69
C HIS A 415 -18.30 -29.20 1.72
N LYS A 416 -19.52 -28.96 2.20
CA LYS A 416 -20.72 -28.87 1.35
C LYS A 416 -20.84 -27.53 0.60
N GLN A 417 -20.23 -26.46 1.11
CA GLN A 417 -20.34 -25.11 0.55
C GLN A 417 -19.14 -24.77 -0.35
N PHE A 418 -17.95 -25.12 0.10
CA PHE A 418 -16.72 -24.97 -0.67
C PHE A 418 -15.72 -26.02 -0.23
N THR A 419 -14.74 -26.31 -1.07
CA THR A 419 -13.82 -27.42 -0.83
C THR A 419 -12.38 -27.01 -1.06
N PHE A 420 -11.52 -27.47 -0.16
CA PHE A 420 -10.09 -27.15 -0.13
C PHE A 420 -9.27 -28.42 -0.37
N ALA A 421 -8.94 -28.68 -1.64
CA ALA A 421 -8.19 -29.86 -2.05
C ALA A 421 -6.81 -29.95 -1.36
N LYS A 422 -6.14 -28.81 -1.16
CA LYS A 422 -4.82 -28.75 -0.54
C LYS A 422 -4.78 -29.31 0.89
N LEU A 423 -5.84 -29.12 1.68
CA LEU A 423 -5.90 -29.63 3.06
C LEU A 423 -5.87 -31.17 3.08
N TRP A 424 -6.72 -31.79 2.26
CA TRP A 424 -6.81 -33.23 2.12
C TRP A 424 -5.53 -33.86 1.58
N LEU A 425 -4.91 -33.24 0.56
CA LEU A 425 -3.64 -33.71 0.01
C LEU A 425 -2.50 -33.61 1.03
N MET A 426 -2.43 -32.52 1.80
CA MET A 426 -1.40 -32.38 2.84
C MET A 426 -1.60 -33.40 3.96
N PHE A 427 -2.85 -33.68 4.35
CA PHE A 427 -3.15 -34.71 5.35
C PHE A 427 -2.79 -36.11 4.86
N ALA A 428 -3.10 -36.43 3.60
CA ALA A 428 -2.69 -37.71 3.00
C ALA A 428 -1.16 -37.84 2.89
N LYS A 429 -0.47 -36.78 2.47
CA LYS A 429 1.01 -36.73 2.44
C LYS A 429 1.64 -36.86 3.83
N PHE A 430 1.00 -36.33 4.87
CA PHE A 430 1.41 -36.54 6.25
C PHE A 430 1.36 -38.02 6.64
N GLU A 431 0.24 -38.70 6.38
CA GLU A 431 0.12 -40.14 6.67
C GLU A 431 1.08 -41.00 5.82
N LEU A 432 1.34 -40.61 4.57
CA LEU A 432 2.37 -41.23 3.74
C LEU A 432 3.76 -41.12 4.36
N ARG A 433 4.15 -39.93 4.86
CA ARG A 433 5.44 -39.74 5.56
C ARG A 433 5.54 -40.57 6.84
N ARG A 434 4.40 -40.94 7.43
CA ARG A 434 4.32 -41.86 8.58
C ARG A 434 4.19 -43.33 8.19
N LEU A 435 4.23 -43.64 6.89
CA LEU A 435 4.10 -44.97 6.30
C LEU A 435 2.74 -45.65 6.55
N ASP A 436 1.69 -44.88 6.88
CA ASP A 436 0.33 -45.38 7.05
C ASP A 436 -0.47 -45.24 5.74
N LEU A 437 -0.19 -46.16 4.81
CA LEU A 437 -0.86 -46.20 3.49
C LEU A 437 -2.39 -46.42 3.59
N PRO A 438 -2.90 -47.33 4.44
CA PRO A 438 -4.35 -47.52 4.58
C PRO A 438 -5.06 -46.25 5.08
N ALA A 439 -4.48 -45.52 6.03
CA ALA A 439 -5.06 -44.26 6.50
C ALA A 439 -5.06 -43.21 5.39
N ALA A 440 -3.94 -43.03 4.67
CA ALA A 440 -3.85 -42.09 3.55
C ALA A 440 -4.91 -42.36 2.48
N ARG A 441 -5.09 -43.63 2.08
CA ARG A 441 -6.11 -44.07 1.13
C ARG A 441 -7.52 -43.80 1.64
N LYS A 442 -7.80 -44.10 2.91
CA LYS A 442 -9.10 -43.82 3.52
C LYS A 442 -9.40 -42.33 3.52
N ILE A 443 -8.43 -41.48 3.85
CA ILE A 443 -8.56 -40.02 3.86
C ILE A 443 -8.89 -39.50 2.45
N LEU A 444 -8.13 -39.91 1.43
CA LEU A 444 -8.37 -39.49 0.05
C LEU A 444 -9.70 -40.03 -0.50
N GLY A 445 -10.05 -41.27 -0.17
CA GLY A 445 -11.35 -41.84 -0.50
C GLY A 445 -12.51 -41.06 0.15
N THR A 446 -12.38 -40.68 1.43
CA THR A 446 -13.37 -39.82 2.10
C THR A 446 -13.41 -38.41 1.51
N ALA A 447 -12.26 -37.88 1.08
CA ALA A 447 -12.17 -36.59 0.44
C ALA A 447 -12.94 -36.57 -0.89
N ILE A 448 -12.74 -37.59 -1.73
CA ILE A 448 -13.46 -37.74 -3.01
C ILE A 448 -14.96 -37.95 -2.78
N GLY A 449 -15.34 -38.80 -1.81
CA GLY A 449 -16.75 -39.06 -1.51
C GLY A 449 -17.50 -37.84 -0.95
N MET A 450 -16.83 -36.96 -0.20
CA MET A 450 -17.43 -35.71 0.29
C MET A 450 -17.32 -34.56 -0.71
N CYS A 451 -16.24 -34.53 -1.49
CA CYS A 451 -15.92 -33.51 -2.48
C CYS A 451 -15.15 -34.13 -3.65
N PRO A 452 -15.83 -34.41 -4.77
CA PRO A 452 -15.13 -34.72 -6.01
C PRO A 452 -14.58 -33.42 -6.62
N LYS A 453 -13.25 -33.33 -6.71
CA LYS A 453 -12.54 -32.24 -7.41
C LYS A 453 -11.36 -32.81 -8.19
N GLU A 454 -11.12 -32.27 -9.38
CA GLU A 454 -10.00 -32.67 -10.25
C GLU A 454 -8.65 -32.71 -9.52
N ALA A 455 -8.33 -31.70 -8.71
CA ALA A 455 -7.05 -31.68 -7.99
C ALA A 455 -6.90 -32.82 -6.96
N LEU A 456 -8.01 -33.31 -6.40
CA LEU A 456 -7.98 -34.46 -5.47
C LEU A 456 -7.80 -35.77 -6.22
N PHE A 457 -8.48 -35.93 -7.36
CA PHE A 457 -8.28 -37.09 -8.22
C PHE A 457 -6.84 -37.15 -8.73
N LYS A 458 -6.32 -36.06 -9.30
CA LYS A 458 -4.92 -35.95 -9.73
C LYS A 458 -3.96 -36.32 -8.60
N GLY A 459 -4.09 -35.68 -7.44
CA GLY A 459 -3.19 -35.96 -6.32
C GLY A 459 -3.32 -37.35 -5.70
N TYR A 460 -4.48 -38.02 -5.85
CA TYR A 460 -4.61 -39.42 -5.41
C TYR A 460 -4.06 -40.41 -6.44
N ILE A 461 -4.28 -40.13 -7.72
CA ILE A 461 -3.74 -40.91 -8.82
C ILE A 461 -2.20 -40.83 -8.82
N ASP A 462 -1.64 -39.62 -8.72
CA ASP A 462 -0.18 -39.41 -8.65
C ASP A 462 0.43 -40.23 -7.50
N LEU A 463 -0.26 -40.29 -6.35
CA LEU A 463 0.14 -41.10 -5.19
C LEU A 463 0.11 -42.60 -5.48
N GLU A 464 -0.94 -43.13 -6.12
CA GLU A 464 -1.00 -44.56 -6.44
C GLU A 464 -0.02 -44.94 -7.57
N ILE A 465 0.28 -44.03 -8.51
CA ILE A 465 1.35 -44.18 -9.50
C ILE A 465 2.72 -44.24 -8.82
N GLU A 466 3.00 -43.33 -7.88
CA GLU A 466 4.23 -43.36 -7.07
C GLU A 466 4.38 -44.68 -6.29
N LEU A 467 3.27 -45.24 -5.81
CA LEU A 467 3.23 -46.55 -5.14
C LEU A 467 3.24 -47.75 -6.10
N ARG A 468 3.22 -47.53 -7.42
CA ARG A 468 3.16 -48.54 -8.50
C ARG A 468 1.93 -49.44 -8.46
N GLU A 469 0.83 -48.96 -7.91
CA GLU A 469 -0.45 -49.69 -7.81
C GLU A 469 -1.37 -49.30 -8.97
N PHE A 470 -1.01 -49.73 -10.18
CA PHE A 470 -1.64 -49.30 -11.43
C PHE A 470 -3.11 -49.74 -11.54
N ASP A 471 -3.48 -50.90 -11.00
CA ASP A 471 -4.88 -51.36 -10.98
C ASP A 471 -5.78 -50.42 -10.18
N ARG A 472 -5.27 -49.85 -9.09
CA ARG A 472 -6.01 -48.82 -8.35
C ARG A 472 -6.06 -47.51 -9.11
N ALA A 473 -4.96 -47.09 -9.71
CA ALA A 473 -4.94 -45.89 -10.56
C ALA A 473 -6.01 -45.97 -11.66
N ARG A 474 -6.20 -47.15 -12.29
CA ARG A 474 -7.30 -47.41 -13.24
C ARG A 474 -8.67 -47.15 -12.63
N THR A 475 -8.99 -47.79 -11.50
CA THR A 475 -10.29 -47.59 -10.84
C THR A 475 -10.52 -46.14 -10.40
N LEU A 476 -9.45 -45.38 -10.15
CA LEU A 476 -9.53 -43.95 -9.82
C LEU A 476 -9.77 -43.09 -11.05
N TYR A 477 -9.12 -43.39 -12.17
CA TYR A 477 -9.42 -42.75 -13.45
C TYR A 477 -10.84 -43.05 -13.91
N GLU A 478 -11.31 -44.29 -13.81
CA GLU A 478 -12.71 -44.65 -14.11
C GLU A 478 -13.69 -43.81 -13.27
N LYS A 479 -13.50 -43.75 -11.94
CA LYS A 479 -14.32 -42.90 -11.06
C LYS A 479 -14.18 -41.41 -11.34
N TYR A 480 -13.02 -40.97 -11.80
CA TYR A 480 -12.79 -39.58 -12.16
C TYR A 480 -13.59 -39.21 -13.41
N LEU A 481 -13.61 -40.12 -14.38
CA LEU A 481 -14.36 -39.99 -15.63
C LEU A 481 -15.87 -40.18 -15.44
N GLU A 482 -16.31 -41.00 -14.48
CA GLU A 482 -17.72 -41.06 -14.05
C GLU A 482 -18.20 -39.72 -13.48
N PHE A 483 -17.33 -39.00 -12.78
CA PHE A 483 -17.66 -37.71 -12.19
C PHE A 483 -17.64 -36.56 -13.21
N ASP A 484 -16.61 -36.50 -14.04
CA ASP A 484 -16.47 -35.47 -15.07
C ASP A 484 -16.08 -36.07 -16.43
N PRO A 485 -17.07 -36.60 -17.18
CA PRO A 485 -16.84 -37.16 -18.52
C PRO A 485 -16.36 -36.11 -19.54
N ALA A 486 -16.61 -34.83 -19.26
CA ALA A 486 -16.32 -33.73 -20.17
C ALA A 486 -14.85 -33.30 -20.16
N ASN A 487 -14.06 -33.75 -19.19
CA ASN A 487 -12.70 -33.23 -18.98
C ASN A 487 -11.66 -33.89 -19.90
N SER A 488 -11.22 -33.21 -20.96
CA SER A 488 -10.26 -33.77 -21.93
C SER A 488 -8.87 -34.11 -21.37
N PRO A 489 -8.23 -33.33 -20.48
CA PRO A 489 -6.94 -33.70 -19.89
C PRO A 489 -7.00 -34.92 -18.97
N ALA A 490 -8.19 -35.28 -18.46
CA ALA A 490 -8.37 -36.50 -17.68
C ALA A 490 -8.22 -37.74 -18.56
N TRP A 491 -8.88 -37.72 -19.73
CA TRP A 491 -8.79 -38.76 -20.75
C TRP A 491 -7.36 -38.93 -21.27
N ILE A 492 -6.70 -37.82 -21.59
CA ILE A 492 -5.31 -37.82 -22.09
C ILE A 492 -4.37 -38.46 -21.06
N LYS A 493 -4.43 -38.03 -19.79
CA LYS A 493 -3.57 -38.60 -18.74
C LYS A 493 -3.85 -40.08 -18.44
N PHE A 494 -5.10 -40.51 -18.60
CA PHE A 494 -5.44 -41.92 -18.44
C PHE A 494 -4.85 -42.76 -19.58
N ALA A 495 -4.94 -42.26 -20.82
CA ALA A 495 -4.32 -42.87 -21.98
C ALA A 495 -2.78 -42.87 -21.90
N GLU A 496 -2.16 -41.76 -21.47
CA GLU A 496 -0.71 -41.68 -21.23
C GLU A 496 -0.23 -42.72 -20.21
N LEU A 497 -1.01 -42.95 -19.13
CA LEU A 497 -0.68 -43.97 -18.13
C LEU A 497 -0.70 -45.38 -18.74
N GLU A 498 -1.73 -45.74 -19.49
CA GLU A 498 -1.81 -47.07 -20.13
C GLU A 498 -0.77 -47.23 -21.23
N SER A 499 -0.43 -46.16 -21.95
CA SER A 499 0.66 -46.13 -22.92
C SER A 499 2.02 -46.39 -22.25
N GLN A 500 2.27 -45.81 -21.07
CA GLN A 500 3.48 -46.09 -20.28
C GLN A 500 3.51 -47.54 -19.76
N LEU A 501 2.34 -48.14 -19.51
CA LEU A 501 2.20 -49.53 -19.13
C LEU A 501 2.23 -50.51 -20.32
N GLN A 502 2.38 -49.97 -21.54
CA GLN A 502 2.40 -50.72 -22.80
C GLN A 502 1.10 -51.49 -23.11
N ASP A 503 -0.04 -51.06 -22.55
CA ASP A 503 -1.36 -51.60 -22.92
C ASP A 503 -2.00 -50.73 -24.01
N PHE A 504 -1.49 -50.89 -25.23
CA PHE A 504 -1.89 -50.07 -26.40
C PHE A 504 -3.32 -50.34 -26.84
N ALA A 505 -3.79 -51.58 -26.73
CA ALA A 505 -5.17 -51.94 -27.03
C ALA A 505 -6.15 -51.21 -26.13
N ARG A 506 -5.85 -51.12 -24.82
CA ARG A 506 -6.66 -50.33 -23.89
C ARG A 506 -6.52 -48.84 -24.15
N THR A 507 -5.33 -48.35 -24.49
CA THR A 507 -5.10 -46.93 -24.82
C THR A 507 -5.98 -46.48 -25.98
N ARG A 508 -6.05 -47.27 -27.06
CA ARG A 508 -6.97 -47.04 -28.19
C ARG A 508 -8.43 -47.08 -27.76
N ALA A 509 -8.82 -48.07 -26.95
CA ALA A 509 -10.18 -48.17 -26.45
C ALA A 509 -10.58 -46.96 -25.59
N ILE A 510 -9.66 -46.40 -24.79
CA ILE A 510 -9.88 -45.20 -23.99
C ILE A 510 -10.08 -43.98 -24.90
N PHE A 511 -9.23 -43.80 -25.92
CA PHE A 511 -9.38 -42.70 -26.87
C PHE A 511 -10.67 -42.80 -27.69
N GLU A 512 -11.02 -43.97 -28.20
CA GLU A 512 -12.29 -44.21 -28.91
C GLU A 512 -13.49 -43.93 -27.99
N LEU A 513 -13.44 -44.41 -26.74
CA LEU A 513 -14.48 -44.13 -25.77
C LEU A 513 -14.57 -42.62 -25.45
N ALA A 514 -13.44 -41.93 -25.33
CA ALA A 514 -13.41 -40.50 -25.11
C ALA A 514 -14.02 -39.73 -26.30
N THR A 515 -13.67 -40.06 -27.55
CA THR A 515 -14.24 -39.41 -28.75
C THR A 515 -15.74 -39.68 -28.95
N SER A 516 -16.26 -40.79 -28.41
CA SER A 516 -17.68 -41.10 -28.44
C SER A 516 -18.55 -40.25 -27.50
N GLN A 517 -17.94 -39.56 -26.51
CA GLN A 517 -18.65 -38.73 -25.53
C GLN A 517 -18.86 -37.30 -26.06
N SER A 518 -20.11 -36.80 -25.97
CA SER A 518 -20.55 -35.61 -26.72
C SER A 518 -20.68 -34.27 -25.95
N PRO A 519 -20.17 -34.10 -24.72
CA PRO A 519 -19.80 -32.77 -24.27
C PRO A 519 -18.35 -32.75 -23.78
N LEU A 520 -17.38 -32.88 -24.68
CA LEU A 520 -15.96 -32.70 -24.34
C LEU A 520 -15.62 -31.21 -24.24
N THR A 521 -14.95 -30.80 -23.17
CA THR A 521 -14.28 -29.50 -23.06
C THR A 521 -13.01 -29.53 -23.92
N MET A 522 -12.89 -28.62 -24.89
CA MET A 522 -11.78 -28.57 -25.85
C MET A 522 -11.48 -29.92 -26.53
N PRO A 523 -12.39 -30.43 -27.39
CA PRO A 523 -12.20 -31.70 -28.10
C PRO A 523 -10.91 -31.75 -28.92
N GLU A 524 -10.43 -30.61 -29.44
CA GLU A 524 -9.23 -30.49 -30.27
C GLU A 524 -7.97 -31.08 -29.62
N LEU A 525 -7.81 -30.89 -28.31
CA LEU A 525 -6.64 -31.41 -27.59
C LEU A 525 -6.66 -32.93 -27.49
N LEU A 526 -7.84 -33.52 -27.31
CA LEU A 526 -8.02 -34.97 -27.26
C LEU A 526 -7.76 -35.60 -28.63
N TRP A 527 -8.31 -35.01 -29.70
CA TRP A 527 -8.07 -35.47 -31.06
C TRP A 527 -6.60 -35.39 -31.45
N LYS A 528 -5.93 -34.30 -31.10
CA LYS A 528 -4.48 -34.16 -31.30
C LYS A 528 -3.72 -35.25 -30.55
N ALA A 529 -3.98 -35.44 -29.25
CA ALA A 529 -3.29 -36.45 -28.45
C ALA A 529 -3.52 -37.88 -29.00
N TYR A 530 -4.71 -38.17 -29.51
CA TYR A 530 -5.00 -39.48 -30.10
C TYR A 530 -4.24 -39.68 -31.43
N ILE A 531 -4.18 -38.63 -32.26
CA ILE A 531 -3.40 -38.65 -33.49
C ILE A 531 -1.91 -38.79 -33.18
N ASP A 532 -1.37 -37.98 -32.27
CA ASP A 532 0.04 -38.04 -31.84
C ASP A 532 0.39 -39.45 -31.32
N PHE A 533 -0.51 -40.11 -30.58
CA PHE A 533 -0.34 -41.49 -30.14
C PHE A 533 -0.22 -42.50 -31.30
N GLU A 534 -1.11 -42.44 -32.30
CA GLU A 534 -1.01 -43.36 -33.45
C GLU A 534 0.22 -43.03 -34.34
N ILE A 535 0.69 -41.78 -34.36
CA ILE A 535 1.96 -41.39 -35.01
C ILE A 535 3.15 -42.01 -34.28
N GLU A 536 3.18 -42.00 -32.95
CA GLU A 536 4.24 -42.60 -32.14
C GLU A 536 4.32 -44.13 -32.32
N GLU A 537 3.16 -44.79 -32.45
CA GLU A 537 3.07 -46.24 -32.70
C GLU A 537 3.40 -46.64 -34.15
N GLY A 538 3.34 -45.69 -35.08
CA GLY A 538 3.68 -45.89 -36.50
C GLY A 538 2.51 -46.30 -37.40
N GLU A 539 1.28 -46.32 -36.88
CA GLU A 539 0.08 -46.77 -37.61
C GLU A 539 -0.49 -45.67 -38.52
N ARG A 540 0.14 -45.49 -39.68
CA ARG A 540 -0.19 -44.42 -40.63
C ARG A 540 -1.63 -44.49 -41.16
N GLU A 541 -2.17 -45.70 -41.36
CA GLU A 541 -3.55 -45.87 -41.85
C GLU A 541 -4.60 -45.49 -40.80
N ALA A 542 -4.35 -45.82 -39.53
CA ALA A 542 -5.22 -45.43 -38.43
C ALA A 542 -5.20 -43.91 -38.24
N ALA A 543 -4.02 -43.28 -38.25
CA ALA A 543 -3.90 -41.82 -38.15
C ALA A 543 -4.65 -41.10 -39.29
N ARG A 544 -4.59 -41.61 -40.53
CA ARG A 544 -5.40 -41.07 -41.66
C ARG A 544 -6.90 -41.16 -41.38
N ALA A 545 -7.38 -42.32 -40.93
CA ALA A 545 -8.80 -42.50 -40.61
C ALA A 545 -9.25 -41.52 -39.52
N LEU A 546 -8.40 -41.23 -38.54
CA LEU A 546 -8.67 -40.22 -37.50
C LEU A 546 -8.71 -38.80 -38.06
N TYR A 547 -7.77 -38.43 -38.92
CA TYR A 547 -7.80 -37.14 -39.61
C TYR A 547 -9.06 -36.98 -40.47
N GLU A 548 -9.48 -38.01 -41.20
CA GLU A 548 -10.71 -37.96 -42.00
C GLU A 548 -11.97 -37.81 -41.12
N ARG A 549 -12.04 -38.51 -39.98
CA ARG A 549 -13.12 -38.31 -38.99
C ARG A 549 -13.11 -36.89 -38.41
N LEU A 550 -11.94 -36.35 -38.09
CA LEU A 550 -11.81 -35.00 -37.53
C LEU A 550 -12.19 -33.91 -38.54
N ILE A 551 -11.83 -34.10 -39.82
CA ILE A 551 -12.22 -33.22 -40.93
C ILE A 551 -13.74 -33.23 -41.11
N ALA A 552 -14.38 -34.40 -41.00
CA ALA A 552 -15.84 -34.51 -41.06
C ALA A 552 -16.55 -33.77 -39.91
N LEU A 553 -15.91 -33.66 -38.74
CA LEU A 553 -16.49 -33.03 -37.54
C LEU A 553 -16.29 -31.50 -37.49
N SER A 554 -15.04 -31.03 -37.67
CA SER A 554 -14.68 -29.62 -37.48
C SER A 554 -14.37 -28.88 -38.78
N GLY A 555 -13.80 -29.58 -39.77
CA GLY A 555 -13.47 -29.04 -41.09
C GLY A 555 -12.64 -27.75 -41.10
N HIS A 556 -11.89 -27.48 -40.03
CA HIS A 556 -11.13 -26.24 -39.83
C HIS A 556 -9.76 -26.32 -40.52
N VAL A 557 -9.25 -25.19 -41.02
CA VAL A 557 -7.97 -25.12 -41.77
C VAL A 557 -6.76 -25.68 -41.03
N LYS A 558 -6.70 -25.52 -39.71
CA LYS A 558 -5.58 -26.07 -38.93
C LYS A 558 -5.49 -27.59 -39.01
N VAL A 559 -6.63 -28.29 -39.08
CA VAL A 559 -6.69 -29.75 -39.20
C VAL A 559 -6.20 -30.20 -40.58
N TRP A 560 -6.58 -29.47 -41.63
CA TRP A 560 -6.10 -29.73 -42.99
C TRP A 560 -4.58 -29.51 -43.12
N ILE A 561 -4.07 -28.46 -42.49
CA ILE A 561 -2.64 -28.17 -42.44
C ILE A 561 -1.90 -29.28 -41.68
N SER A 562 -2.37 -29.69 -40.50
CA SER A 562 -1.75 -30.79 -39.76
C SER A 562 -1.79 -32.12 -40.51
N TYR A 563 -2.90 -32.42 -41.21
CA TYR A 563 -3.02 -33.65 -41.99
C TYR A 563 -2.03 -33.69 -43.17
N ALA A 564 -1.86 -32.55 -43.86
CA ALA A 564 -0.91 -32.46 -44.97
C ALA A 564 0.55 -32.51 -44.50
N MET A 565 0.88 -31.86 -43.38
CA MET A 565 2.22 -31.94 -42.79
C MET A 565 2.52 -33.35 -42.27
N PHE A 566 1.55 -34.02 -41.66
CA PHE A 566 1.67 -35.42 -41.22
C PHE A 566 2.02 -36.38 -42.38
N GLU A 567 1.38 -36.23 -43.55
CA GLU A 567 1.73 -37.08 -44.70
C GLU A 567 3.12 -36.78 -45.27
N ALA A 568 3.67 -35.60 -45.02
CA ALA A 568 5.03 -35.26 -45.42
C ALA A 568 6.09 -35.71 -44.40
N GLU A 569 5.75 -35.78 -43.12
CA GLU A 569 6.69 -36.17 -42.07
C GLU A 569 7.04 -37.67 -42.14
N PRO A 570 8.32 -38.03 -41.92
CA PRO A 570 8.72 -39.42 -41.78
C PRO A 570 8.26 -39.96 -40.42
N ILE A 571 7.64 -41.14 -40.43
CA ILE A 571 7.04 -41.77 -39.24
C ILE A 571 7.89 -42.99 -38.87
N PRO A 572 8.08 -43.32 -37.59
CA PRO A 572 8.69 -44.59 -37.20
C PRO A 572 7.96 -45.81 -37.79
N ILE A 573 8.70 -46.89 -38.10
CA ILE A 573 8.10 -48.16 -38.55
C ILE A 573 7.06 -48.66 -37.52
N PRO A 574 5.91 -49.23 -37.96
CA PRO A 574 4.95 -49.88 -37.09
C PRO A 574 5.63 -50.82 -36.09
N ARG A 575 5.27 -50.70 -34.82
CA ARG A 575 5.94 -51.41 -33.73
C ARG A 575 5.96 -52.94 -33.89
N ALA A 576 4.94 -53.53 -34.53
CA ALA A 576 4.90 -54.97 -34.79
C ALA A 576 6.09 -55.47 -35.63
N GLU A 577 6.59 -54.65 -36.56
CA GLU A 577 7.78 -54.96 -37.36
C GLU A 577 9.08 -54.59 -36.62
N ARG A 578 9.00 -53.69 -35.63
CA ARG A 578 10.13 -53.31 -34.77
C ARG A 578 10.46 -54.39 -33.74
N GLU A 579 9.45 -55.03 -33.15
CA GLU A 579 9.64 -56.13 -32.20
C GLU A 579 10.20 -57.40 -32.86
N GLU A 580 9.95 -57.61 -34.17
CA GLU A 580 10.57 -58.68 -34.97
C GLU A 580 12.04 -58.38 -35.34
N GLU A 581 12.41 -57.10 -35.52
CA GLU A 581 13.80 -56.69 -35.85
C GLU A 581 14.70 -56.50 -34.61
N GLU A 582 14.14 -56.22 -33.42
CA GLU A 582 14.89 -56.11 -32.16
C GLU A 582 15.53 -57.45 -31.69
N GLU A 583 15.09 -58.59 -32.23
CA GLU A 583 15.77 -59.88 -31.99
C GLU A 583 17.06 -60.06 -32.82
N GLU A 584 17.32 -59.21 -33.83
CA GLU A 584 18.42 -59.44 -34.80
C GLU A 584 19.63 -58.49 -34.69
N GLU A 585 19.55 -57.28 -34.12
CA GLU A 585 20.71 -56.35 -34.09
C GLU A 585 20.85 -55.55 -32.77
N GLU A 586 21.81 -55.97 -31.93
CA GLU A 586 22.35 -55.19 -30.80
C GLU A 586 23.42 -54.18 -31.31
N GLU A 587 23.10 -53.15 -32.10
CA GLU A 587 24.01 -52.02 -32.29
C GLU A 587 23.33 -50.76 -32.89
N GLU A 588 23.36 -49.67 -32.12
CA GLU A 588 23.09 -48.26 -32.47
C GLU A 588 21.65 -47.84 -32.85
N GLU A 589 20.95 -47.23 -31.88
CA GLU A 589 19.58 -46.70 -31.90
C GLU A 589 19.35 -45.54 -32.90
N GLU A 590 19.44 -45.75 -34.21
CA GLU A 590 18.74 -44.90 -35.17
C GLU A 590 17.38 -45.53 -35.49
N ARG A 591 16.31 -44.99 -34.87
CA ARG A 591 14.92 -45.38 -35.17
C ARG A 591 14.70 -45.33 -36.68
N LYS A 592 14.62 -46.48 -37.36
CA LYS A 592 14.32 -46.52 -38.80
C LYS A 592 12.96 -45.84 -39.02
N MET A 593 12.95 -44.78 -39.83
CA MET A 593 11.75 -44.02 -40.17
C MET A 593 11.32 -44.37 -41.60
N VAL A 594 10.03 -44.64 -41.79
CA VAL A 594 9.43 -44.73 -43.12
C VAL A 594 9.40 -43.31 -43.71
N PRO A 595 9.97 -43.07 -44.90
CA PRO A 595 9.92 -41.76 -45.53
C PRO A 595 8.47 -41.34 -45.79
N GLY A 596 8.15 -40.08 -45.51
CA GLY A 596 6.85 -39.50 -45.84
C GLY A 596 6.62 -39.43 -47.36
N ASP A 597 5.37 -39.24 -47.76
CA ASP A 597 4.94 -39.17 -49.16
C ASP A 597 4.52 -37.73 -49.52
N PRO A 598 5.43 -36.88 -50.06
CA PRO A 598 5.12 -35.49 -50.41
C PRO A 598 4.00 -35.37 -51.46
N ALA A 599 3.83 -36.37 -52.32
CA ALA A 599 2.78 -36.39 -53.33
C ALA A 599 1.37 -36.51 -52.71
N LEU A 600 1.22 -37.28 -51.63
CA LEU A 600 -0.04 -37.40 -50.90
C LEU A 600 -0.34 -36.14 -50.10
N ALA A 601 0.68 -35.55 -49.47
CA ALA A 601 0.55 -34.24 -48.81
C ALA A 601 0.01 -33.15 -49.75
N ARG A 602 0.49 -33.10 -51.01
CA ARG A 602 -0.04 -32.18 -52.04
C ARG A 602 -1.51 -32.43 -52.37
N GLN A 603 -1.92 -33.70 -52.50
CA GLN A 603 -3.32 -34.04 -52.74
C GLN A 603 -4.22 -33.59 -51.59
N VAL A 604 -3.74 -33.68 -50.34
CA VAL A 604 -4.44 -33.17 -49.16
C VAL A 604 -4.58 -31.65 -49.21
N PHE A 605 -3.51 -30.91 -49.55
CA PHE A 605 -3.58 -29.46 -49.73
C PHE A 605 -4.58 -29.04 -50.81
N GLU A 606 -4.62 -29.74 -51.96
CA GLU A 606 -5.60 -29.49 -53.02
C GLU A 606 -7.04 -29.79 -52.57
N ARG A 607 -7.25 -30.87 -51.81
CA ARG A 607 -8.56 -31.24 -51.25
C ARG A 607 -9.02 -30.20 -50.22
N ALA A 608 -8.13 -29.75 -49.35
CA ALA A 608 -8.37 -28.68 -48.38
C ALA A 608 -8.77 -27.37 -49.09
N TYR A 609 -8.04 -27.00 -50.15
CA TYR A 609 -8.33 -25.80 -50.92
C TYR A 609 -9.74 -25.83 -51.54
N LYS A 610 -10.15 -26.98 -52.09
CA LYS A 610 -11.50 -27.19 -52.64
C LYS A 610 -12.58 -27.10 -51.55
N ASP A 611 -12.36 -27.71 -50.38
CA ASP A 611 -13.32 -27.67 -49.27
C ASP A 611 -13.53 -26.24 -48.73
N LEU A 612 -12.44 -25.49 -48.56
CA LEU A 612 -12.49 -24.09 -48.11
C LEU A 612 -13.09 -23.15 -49.17
N LYS A 613 -12.82 -23.42 -50.45
CA LYS A 613 -13.46 -22.72 -51.56
C LYS A 613 -14.97 -22.93 -51.53
N ASN A 614 -15.43 -24.17 -51.31
CA ASN A 614 -16.86 -24.49 -51.21
C ASN A 614 -17.53 -23.82 -50.00
N LYS A 615 -16.81 -23.68 -48.88
CA LYS A 615 -17.31 -23.00 -47.66
C LYS A 615 -17.24 -21.47 -47.73
N GLY A 616 -16.54 -20.89 -48.72
CA GLY A 616 -16.41 -19.44 -48.90
C GLY A 616 -15.51 -18.74 -47.88
N LEU A 617 -14.69 -19.49 -47.13
CA LEU A 617 -13.83 -18.97 -46.07
C LEU A 617 -12.53 -18.39 -46.64
N LYS A 618 -12.59 -17.13 -47.08
CA LYS A 618 -11.48 -16.42 -47.75
C LYS A 618 -10.22 -16.31 -46.88
N ASN A 619 -10.34 -15.86 -45.63
CA ASN A 619 -9.18 -15.65 -44.75
C ASN A 619 -8.45 -16.97 -44.44
N GLU A 620 -9.18 -18.04 -44.20
CA GLU A 620 -8.57 -19.34 -43.87
C GLU A 620 -7.91 -19.98 -45.10
N ARG A 621 -8.42 -19.71 -46.31
CA ARG A 621 -7.78 -20.09 -47.57
C ARG A 621 -6.42 -19.41 -47.77
N VAL A 622 -6.26 -18.16 -47.32
CA VAL A 622 -4.95 -17.48 -47.35
C VAL A 622 -3.95 -18.17 -46.43
N ALA A 623 -4.37 -18.47 -45.20
CA ALA A 623 -3.53 -19.16 -44.23
C ALA A 623 -3.07 -20.54 -44.75
N LEU A 624 -3.97 -21.30 -45.38
CA LEU A 624 -3.63 -22.57 -46.04
C LEU A 624 -2.58 -22.38 -47.14
N LEU A 625 -2.74 -21.38 -48.00
CA LEU A 625 -1.81 -21.10 -49.12
C LEU A 625 -0.44 -20.60 -48.64
N GLU A 626 -0.38 -19.88 -47.52
CA GLU A 626 0.88 -19.47 -46.92
C GLU A 626 1.66 -20.69 -46.42
N VAL A 627 0.99 -21.61 -45.73
CA VAL A 627 1.63 -22.85 -45.26
C VAL A 627 1.99 -23.78 -46.42
N TRP A 628 1.13 -23.90 -47.43
CA TRP A 628 1.43 -24.68 -48.63
C TRP A 628 2.65 -24.11 -49.38
N LYS A 629 2.83 -22.78 -49.43
CA LYS A 629 4.05 -22.19 -49.97
C LYS A 629 5.28 -22.61 -49.17
N THR A 630 5.24 -22.51 -47.84
CA THR A 630 6.37 -22.95 -47.00
C THR A 630 6.67 -24.46 -47.14
N PHE A 631 5.65 -25.26 -47.43
CA PHE A 631 5.81 -26.68 -47.72
C PHE A 631 6.49 -26.93 -49.08
N GLU A 632 6.08 -26.24 -50.14
CA GLU A 632 6.73 -26.38 -51.46
C GLU A 632 8.15 -25.78 -51.47
N ASP A 633 8.42 -24.76 -50.65
CA ASP A 633 9.77 -24.22 -50.47
C ASP A 633 10.73 -25.25 -49.81
N THR A 634 10.20 -26.21 -49.05
CA THR A 634 10.98 -27.23 -48.33
C THR A 634 11.05 -28.58 -49.04
N HIS A 635 9.98 -29.01 -49.71
CA HIS A 635 9.85 -30.34 -50.33
C HIS A 635 9.62 -30.31 -51.85
N GLY A 636 9.38 -29.13 -52.43
CA GLY A 636 8.90 -28.94 -53.79
C GLY A 636 9.95 -28.44 -54.78
N THR A 637 9.52 -28.38 -56.05
CA THR A 637 10.26 -27.75 -57.13
C THR A 637 9.90 -26.26 -57.25
N PRO A 638 10.80 -25.38 -57.74
CA PRO A 638 10.51 -23.94 -57.87
C PRO A 638 9.30 -23.63 -58.77
N GLU A 639 8.94 -24.54 -59.68
CA GLU A 639 7.74 -24.42 -60.51
C GLU A 639 6.44 -24.67 -59.73
N GLU A 640 6.46 -25.56 -58.74
CA GLU A 640 5.31 -25.86 -57.88
C GLU A 640 5.07 -24.72 -56.87
N ALA A 641 6.14 -24.17 -56.30
CA ALA A 641 6.06 -22.98 -55.45
C ALA A 641 5.46 -21.76 -56.18
N ALA A 642 5.84 -21.55 -57.46
CA ALA A 642 5.30 -20.48 -58.28
C ALA A 642 3.80 -20.66 -58.60
N LYS A 643 3.32 -21.89 -58.73
CA LYS A 643 1.89 -22.18 -58.90
C LYS A 643 1.10 -21.81 -57.65
N VAL A 644 1.60 -22.14 -56.46
CA VAL A 644 0.97 -21.79 -55.17
C VAL A 644 0.98 -20.27 -54.95
N GLU A 645 2.05 -19.59 -55.32
CA GLU A 645 2.13 -18.12 -55.25
C GLU A 645 1.11 -17.43 -56.18
N GLY A 646 0.87 -17.98 -57.37
CA GLY A 646 -0.17 -17.51 -58.28
C GLY A 646 -1.61 -17.70 -57.77
N MET A 647 -1.83 -18.57 -56.77
CA MET A 647 -3.14 -18.82 -56.17
C MET A 647 -3.47 -17.88 -54.99
N LYS A 648 -2.52 -17.06 -54.52
CA LYS A 648 -2.74 -16.11 -53.42
C LYS A 648 -3.72 -14.99 -53.82
N PRO A 649 -4.55 -14.48 -52.88
CA PRO A 649 -5.49 -13.44 -53.21
C PRO A 649 -4.81 -12.09 -53.40
N ILE A 650 -5.39 -11.29 -54.27
CA ILE A 650 -5.05 -9.90 -54.44
C ILE A 650 -6.03 -9.10 -53.58
N VAL A 651 -5.52 -8.32 -52.65
CA VAL A 651 -6.35 -7.42 -51.85
C VAL A 651 -6.78 -6.26 -52.73
N SER A 652 -8.06 -6.19 -53.05
CA SER A 652 -8.64 -5.15 -53.90
C SER A 652 -9.48 -4.19 -53.07
N LYS A 653 -9.41 -2.90 -53.39
CA LYS A 653 -10.22 -1.86 -52.73
C LYS A 653 -11.54 -1.74 -53.45
N ARG A 654 -12.66 -2.02 -52.77
CA ARG A 654 -13.99 -1.83 -53.33
C ARG A 654 -14.68 -0.69 -52.60
N ARG A 655 -15.07 0.34 -53.37
CA ARG A 655 -15.86 1.47 -52.86
C ARG A 655 -17.30 1.20 -53.20
N HIS A 656 -18.15 1.12 -52.19
CA HIS A 656 -19.59 1.08 -52.40
C HIS A 656 -20.26 2.16 -51.55
N VAL A 657 -21.39 2.65 -52.04
CA VAL A 657 -22.20 3.63 -51.32
C VAL A 657 -23.19 2.83 -50.49
N ASP A 658 -23.10 2.98 -49.18
CA ASP A 658 -23.96 2.27 -48.26
C ASP A 658 -25.38 2.86 -48.34
N GLN A 659 -26.40 2.02 -48.58
CA GLN A 659 -27.72 2.48 -49.03
C GLN A 659 -28.50 3.25 -47.95
N GLU A 660 -28.15 3.08 -46.67
CA GLU A 660 -28.83 3.76 -45.56
C GLU A 660 -28.17 5.07 -45.13
N THR A 661 -26.85 5.22 -45.31
CA THR A 661 -26.10 6.40 -44.83
C THR A 661 -25.64 7.32 -45.96
N GLY A 662 -25.66 6.86 -47.21
CA GLY A 662 -25.19 7.62 -48.38
C GLY A 662 -23.69 7.96 -48.33
N GLN A 663 -22.96 7.44 -47.34
CA GLN A 663 -21.52 7.58 -47.21
C GLN A 663 -20.81 6.51 -48.02
N MET A 664 -19.67 6.90 -48.61
CA MET A 664 -18.77 5.97 -49.30
C MET A 664 -18.04 5.16 -48.24
N VAL A 665 -18.43 3.90 -48.06
CA VAL A 665 -17.71 2.98 -47.16
C VAL A 665 -16.64 2.25 -47.98
N GLU A 666 -15.40 2.32 -47.49
CA GLU A 666 -14.25 1.65 -48.11
C GLU A 666 -14.08 0.25 -47.51
N ASP A 667 -14.44 -0.78 -48.26
CA ASP A 667 -14.24 -2.18 -47.85
C ASP A 667 -13.01 -2.78 -48.54
N TRP A 668 -12.24 -3.54 -47.75
CA TRP A 668 -11.13 -4.34 -48.24
C TRP A 668 -11.67 -5.74 -48.59
N ASP A 669 -11.75 -6.06 -49.89
CA ASP A 669 -12.23 -7.37 -50.35
C ASP A 669 -11.04 -8.21 -50.87
N MET A 670 -10.87 -9.40 -50.31
CA MET A 670 -9.88 -10.38 -50.75
C MET A 670 -10.42 -11.10 -51.99
N VAL A 671 -9.72 -10.99 -53.12
CA VAL A 671 -10.13 -11.60 -54.38
C VAL A 671 -9.11 -12.65 -54.78
N PHE A 672 -9.53 -13.92 -54.86
CA PHE A 672 -8.70 -15.01 -55.38
C PHE A 672 -8.74 -15.04 -56.91
N ALA A 673 -7.59 -15.23 -57.56
CA ALA A 673 -7.48 -15.29 -59.02
C ALA A 673 -8.37 -16.40 -59.65
N ASP A 674 -8.62 -17.48 -58.91
CA ASP A 674 -9.49 -18.58 -59.34
C ASP A 674 -10.98 -18.24 -59.23
N ASP A 675 -11.38 -17.39 -58.28
CA ASP A 675 -12.78 -16.98 -58.11
C ASP A 675 -13.17 -15.94 -59.19
N GLU A 676 -12.21 -15.13 -59.68
CA GLU A 676 -12.40 -14.27 -60.87
C GLU A 676 -12.53 -15.07 -62.18
N ARG A 677 -11.75 -16.16 -62.32
CA ARG A 677 -11.81 -17.04 -63.50
C ARG A 677 -13.19 -17.66 -63.72
N GLU A 678 -13.86 -18.05 -62.63
CA GLU A 678 -15.17 -18.68 -62.68
C GLU A 678 -16.33 -17.67 -62.68
N SER A 679 -16.20 -16.55 -61.95
CA SER A 679 -17.25 -15.53 -61.92
C SER A 679 -17.34 -14.70 -63.20
N ASN A 680 -16.22 -14.44 -63.89
CA ASN A 680 -16.20 -13.71 -65.17
C ASN A 680 -15.04 -14.17 -66.09
N PRO A 681 -15.21 -15.25 -66.88
CA PRO A 681 -14.17 -15.76 -67.78
C PRO A 681 -13.73 -14.76 -68.87
N THR A 682 -14.54 -13.73 -69.15
CA THR A 682 -14.25 -12.67 -70.13
C THR A 682 -13.38 -11.54 -69.55
N SER A 683 -13.57 -11.16 -68.28
CA SER A 683 -12.77 -10.11 -67.65
C SER A 683 -11.36 -10.61 -67.32
N PHE A 684 -11.21 -11.88 -66.93
CA PHE A 684 -9.91 -12.48 -66.62
C PHE A 684 -8.97 -12.52 -67.84
N LYS A 685 -9.47 -12.86 -69.04
CA LYS A 685 -8.68 -12.77 -70.29
C LYS A 685 -8.27 -11.33 -70.61
N PHE A 686 -9.14 -10.37 -70.34
CA PHE A 686 -8.84 -8.96 -70.55
C PHE A 686 -7.77 -8.45 -69.58
N LEU A 687 -7.83 -8.88 -68.31
CA LEU A 687 -6.87 -8.54 -67.27
C LEU A 687 -5.51 -9.21 -67.53
N GLN A 688 -5.48 -10.47 -68.00
CA GLN A 688 -4.26 -11.13 -68.47
C GLN A 688 -3.64 -10.41 -69.67
N MET A 689 -4.45 -9.99 -70.66
CA MET A 689 -3.96 -9.20 -71.80
C MET A 689 -3.45 -7.83 -71.36
N ALA A 690 -4.07 -7.18 -70.37
CA ALA A 690 -3.60 -5.92 -69.80
C ALA A 690 -2.29 -6.08 -69.02
N HIS A 691 -2.11 -7.19 -68.30
CA HIS A 691 -0.88 -7.47 -67.57
C HIS A 691 0.28 -7.86 -68.51
N ALA A 692 -0.01 -8.64 -69.55
CA ALA A 692 0.92 -8.94 -70.64
C ALA A 692 1.31 -7.67 -71.40
N TRP A 693 0.36 -6.76 -71.65
CA TRP A 693 0.63 -5.46 -72.23
C TRP A 693 1.52 -4.59 -71.32
N LYS A 694 1.26 -4.55 -70.02
CA LYS A 694 2.09 -3.81 -69.05
C LYS A 694 3.50 -4.38 -68.92
N GLN A 695 3.67 -5.70 -68.93
CA GLN A 695 4.98 -6.36 -68.95
C GLN A 695 5.72 -6.09 -70.27
N SER A 696 5.00 -6.09 -71.40
CA SER A 696 5.58 -5.72 -72.70
C SER A 696 5.97 -4.24 -72.76
N GLN A 697 5.21 -3.34 -72.11
CA GLN A 697 5.58 -1.94 -71.96
C GLN A 697 6.85 -1.78 -71.12
N ALA A 698 6.93 -2.49 -69.99
CA ALA A 698 8.11 -2.48 -69.13
C ALA A 698 9.37 -3.01 -69.84
N GLN A 699 9.23 -3.99 -70.74
CA GLN A 699 10.33 -4.46 -71.60
C GLN A 699 10.66 -3.48 -72.74
N SER A 700 9.66 -2.82 -73.33
CA SER A 700 9.86 -1.87 -74.44
C SER A 700 10.34 -0.48 -74.02
N GLY A 701 10.25 -0.13 -72.73
CA GLY A 701 10.77 1.13 -72.17
C GLY A 701 12.29 1.21 -72.06
N ALA A 702 13.02 0.13 -72.40
CA ALA A 702 14.48 0.03 -72.25
C ALA A 702 15.30 0.37 -73.53
N SER A 703 14.67 0.66 -74.68
CA SER A 703 15.39 1.05 -75.90
C SER A 703 14.64 2.13 -76.70
N GLY A 704 15.06 3.39 -76.52
CA GLY A 704 14.53 4.53 -77.25
C GLY A 704 15.03 4.63 -78.70
N GLY A 705 14.26 5.33 -79.55
CA GLY A 705 14.77 5.93 -80.79
C GLY A 705 13.82 5.98 -81.99
N SER A 706 13.02 7.05 -82.06
CA SER A 706 12.30 7.65 -83.21
C SER A 706 12.26 6.98 -84.59
N THR A 707 11.04 6.82 -85.13
CA THR A 707 10.70 7.28 -86.50
C THR A 707 9.22 7.70 -86.54
N VAL A 708 8.98 8.89 -87.06
CA VAL A 708 7.68 9.56 -87.17
C VAL A 708 6.97 9.09 -88.44
N LEU A 709 5.67 8.81 -88.38
CA LEU A 709 4.77 9.01 -89.52
C LEU A 709 3.42 9.53 -89.04
N SER A 710 3.07 10.66 -89.65
CA SER A 710 1.92 11.52 -89.42
C SER A 710 0.59 10.90 -89.83
N GLY A 711 -0.48 11.23 -89.09
CA GLY A 711 -1.82 11.30 -89.66
C GLY A 711 -2.98 11.05 -88.70
N PHE A 712 -3.27 12.00 -87.80
CA PHE A 712 -4.61 12.62 -87.66
C PHE A 712 -4.58 13.65 -86.51
N THR A 713 -4.69 14.93 -86.86
CA THR A 713 -4.81 16.04 -85.92
C THR A 713 -6.27 16.32 -85.57
N ALA A 714 -6.45 16.51 -84.27
CA ALA A 714 -7.56 17.07 -83.50
C ALA A 714 -8.34 18.24 -84.12
N ALA A 715 -9.58 18.36 -83.64
CA ALA A 715 -10.23 19.65 -83.40
C ALA A 715 -10.49 19.82 -81.89
N SER A 716 -10.24 21.03 -81.43
CA SER A 716 -10.14 21.52 -80.05
C SER A 716 -11.48 21.84 -79.39
N SER A 717 -11.48 21.97 -78.05
CA SER A 717 -11.77 23.21 -77.28
C SER A 717 -13.19 23.20 -76.70
N ALA A 718 -13.53 23.76 -75.54
CA ALA A 718 -12.85 24.41 -74.42
C ALA A 718 -13.94 24.75 -73.35
N SER A 719 -13.49 25.40 -72.26
CA SER A 719 -14.21 26.04 -71.13
C SER A 719 -14.48 25.12 -69.93
N THR A 720 -14.11 25.44 -68.68
CA THR A 720 -13.71 26.74 -68.09
C THR A 720 -12.97 26.50 -66.76
N ALA A 721 -11.92 27.27 -66.51
CA ALA A 721 -11.17 27.37 -65.24
C ALA A 721 -11.85 28.44 -64.33
N ARG A 722 -11.64 28.57 -63.00
CA ARG A 722 -10.41 28.46 -62.18
C ARG A 722 -10.78 28.72 -60.69
N LYS A 723 -10.05 28.05 -59.77
CA LYS A 723 -9.54 28.45 -58.43
C LYS A 723 -10.45 28.76 -57.20
N ASP A 724 -10.20 27.96 -56.14
CA ASP A 724 -9.78 28.24 -54.75
C ASP A 724 -10.38 29.43 -53.95
N ASP A 725 -10.98 29.15 -52.77
CA ASP A 725 -10.46 29.45 -51.41
C ASP A 725 -11.55 29.43 -50.29
N ASP A 726 -11.13 28.93 -49.11
CA ASP A 726 -11.61 29.03 -47.71
C ASP A 726 -13.08 28.72 -47.32
N ALA A 727 -13.42 27.78 -46.42
CA ALA A 727 -12.95 27.40 -45.06
C ALA A 727 -13.60 28.18 -43.90
N THR A 728 -14.39 27.46 -43.08
CA THR A 728 -14.59 27.52 -41.60
C THR A 728 -15.64 26.45 -41.24
N SER A 729 -15.28 25.26 -40.73
CA SER A 729 -14.88 24.90 -39.35
C SER A 729 -16.04 24.85 -38.34
N ASP A 730 -16.33 23.64 -37.84
CA ASP A 730 -16.45 23.23 -36.41
C ASP A 730 -17.36 21.99 -36.29
N VAL A 731 -16.84 20.77 -36.03
CA VAL A 731 -16.21 20.19 -34.81
C VAL A 731 -17.23 19.60 -33.83
N ALA A 732 -17.23 18.27 -33.73
CA ALA A 732 -17.38 17.39 -32.54
C ALA A 732 -17.57 15.94 -33.07
N SER A 733 -16.94 14.88 -32.58
CA SER A 733 -16.68 14.52 -31.18
C SER A 733 -15.61 13.41 -31.02
N SER A 734 -15.04 13.36 -29.80
CA SER A 734 -14.69 12.19 -28.94
C SER A 734 -13.74 11.10 -29.48
N GLY A 735 -12.63 10.74 -28.83
CA GLY A 735 -12.44 10.49 -27.38
C GLY A 735 -12.85 9.04 -27.08
N ASP A 736 -11.90 8.13 -26.82
CA ASP A 736 -11.58 7.56 -25.48
C ASP A 736 -12.73 6.68 -24.94
N GLU A 737 -12.56 5.52 -24.28
CA GLU A 737 -11.46 4.76 -23.71
C GLU A 737 -12.10 3.43 -23.22
N SER A 738 -11.28 2.41 -22.96
CA SER A 738 -11.46 1.38 -21.92
C SER A 738 -12.81 0.65 -21.72
N GLU A 739 -12.77 -0.68 -21.91
CA GLU A 739 -12.90 -1.67 -20.82
C GLU A 739 -11.96 -2.85 -21.08
#